data_AF-A0A2E4QPZ4-F1
#
_entry.id   AF-A0A2E4QPZ4-F1
#
_cell.length_a   1.000
_cell.length_b   1.000
_cell.length_c   1.000
_cell.angle_alpha   90.00
_cell.angle_beta   90.00
_cell.angle_gamma   90.00
#
_symmetry.space_group_name_H-M   'P 1'
#
loop_
_entity.id
_entity.type
_entity.pdbx_description
1 polymer ?
#
loop_
_entity_poly.entity_id
_entity_poly.type
_entity_poly.pdbx_seq_one_letter_code
_entity_poly.pdbx_strand_id
1 'polypeptide(L)'
;MKNGWDRMFTDIIAIAIRMVGVICFLAGYVSLVATAQLSVQGDDFSPDLGLGTGMVFTEDETYEDLPKRPRTRGVVMYDRIDLSRFFPPPGNQSAQGSCGSWAVGYGVRSYYLAADANAPLTAEEAVSPSFIFNLTTPGAVGESTYCRGTTFPQTLNLLKDTGAVTLEEWPYDPKTCYPEPPDVLRKVAQQNRIPDYSAFNKEELGDTRRFKEVLANGHPIIVAMKIVAKDYMSYRGGVYKSEDISGEDVTGHGMVVAGFDDDLQAFLLYNSWGERWGDKGRMWIDYETFHKHVIEAYVIDGLTPPSAIFASSISLVTPPPAFAPPPAAPLPLEPDTGEANESVEPPVPEPTPLTPEEKRDAFVTLSEEIRCGRADVEFDESGLLSLSGFAGPSERDAIVQTAFSIDPTATVSLREMAWPACEAAKLLPEDTVDSNLAVLIGRLDEEQKNDVDQVVKLHDGDRFSIAVAATSGPSYLQVFYLQADQSAKEIFRGEAIKGESGVFGVSVGDVISGLRASRPYGPEAVIAFASDGPVIDGQRGMNVAEHDFLTKLSGALDGVASGNRPIVSRIAMVQVMGAELDAIENGWLITAEEAEIFRSLQGADPPDFASMPVKEIVEPGSFPVTLLQHDNNLVFELGDNTFSNVTFAYRSPIGLIDITSRLESVVQWNGSSMTIPEYNLPEGAHRFRLDVENEDGRSTAVEFTLAQ
;
A
#
# COMPACT_ATOMS: atom_id res chain seq x y z
N MET A 1 -46.95 45.56 -46.28
CA MET A 1 -46.50 46.36 -45.11
C MET A 1 -47.67 46.72 -44.18
N LYS A 2 -48.43 45.75 -43.67
CA LYS A 2 -49.42 45.96 -42.59
C LYS A 2 -49.56 44.78 -41.60
N ASN A 3 -48.79 43.71 -41.77
CA ASN A 3 -48.83 42.52 -40.89
C ASN A 3 -47.49 42.27 -40.15
N GLY A 4 -46.56 43.23 -40.19
CA GLY A 4 -45.27 43.16 -39.47
C GLY A 4 -45.27 43.93 -38.15
N TRP A 5 -46.16 44.91 -38.00
CA TRP A 5 -46.22 45.77 -36.82
C TRP A 5 -46.97 45.11 -35.64
N ASP A 6 -47.96 44.26 -35.93
CA ASP A 6 -48.72 43.57 -34.89
C ASP A 6 -47.89 42.47 -34.19
N ARG A 7 -47.00 41.77 -34.91
CA ARG A 7 -46.10 40.80 -34.30
C ARG A 7 -45.05 41.47 -33.39
N MET A 8 -44.52 42.60 -33.82
CA MET A 8 -43.53 43.35 -33.05
C MET A 8 -44.11 43.90 -31.73
N PHE A 9 -45.40 44.30 -31.72
CA PHE A 9 -46.07 44.76 -30.51
C PHE A 9 -46.36 43.63 -29.51
N THR A 10 -46.74 42.44 -29.99
CA THR A 10 -46.91 41.26 -29.11
C THR A 10 -45.61 40.79 -28.49
N ASP A 11 -44.49 40.83 -29.22
CA ASP A 11 -43.20 40.38 -28.70
C ASP A 11 -42.62 41.37 -27.65
N ILE A 12 -42.84 42.67 -27.83
CA ILE A 12 -42.43 43.69 -26.85
C ILE A 12 -43.23 43.57 -25.54
N ILE A 13 -44.53 43.27 -25.62
CA ILE A 13 -45.37 43.06 -24.43
C ILE A 13 -44.99 41.76 -23.71
N ALA A 14 -44.64 40.70 -24.45
CA ALA A 14 -44.18 39.43 -23.86
C ALA A 14 -42.82 39.56 -23.14
N ILE A 15 -41.90 40.37 -23.69
CA ILE A 15 -40.60 40.67 -23.05
C ILE A 15 -40.79 41.56 -21.81
N ALA A 16 -41.69 42.55 -21.87
CA ALA A 16 -42.01 43.41 -20.72
C ALA A 16 -42.62 42.61 -19.55
N ILE A 17 -43.49 41.64 -19.82
CA ILE A 17 -44.08 40.76 -18.79
C ILE A 17 -43.02 39.83 -18.18
N ARG A 18 -42.07 39.30 -18.98
CA ARG A 18 -40.96 38.48 -18.46
C ARG A 18 -39.96 39.30 -17.62
N MET A 19 -39.68 40.56 -17.97
CA MET A 19 -38.78 41.40 -17.17
C MET A 19 -39.40 41.84 -15.83
N VAL A 20 -40.71 42.09 -15.78
CA VAL A 20 -41.40 42.39 -14.50
C VAL A 20 -41.42 41.16 -13.58
N GLY A 21 -41.52 39.94 -14.13
CA GLY A 21 -41.43 38.70 -13.37
C GLY A 21 -40.05 38.44 -12.74
N VAL A 22 -38.96 38.78 -13.43
CA VAL A 22 -37.58 38.64 -12.93
C VAL A 22 -37.24 39.71 -11.88
N ILE A 23 -37.77 40.93 -12.03
CA ILE A 23 -37.59 42.03 -11.06
C ILE A 23 -38.36 41.75 -9.74
N CYS A 24 -39.53 41.09 -9.79
CA CYS A 24 -40.24 40.66 -8.60
C CYS A 24 -39.62 39.43 -7.90
N PHE A 25 -38.88 38.57 -8.62
CA PHE A 25 -38.17 37.42 -8.03
C PHE A 25 -36.84 37.83 -7.37
N LEU A 26 -36.16 38.86 -7.90
CA LEU A 26 -34.92 39.40 -7.31
C LEU A 26 -35.18 40.36 -6.12
N ALA A 27 -36.33 41.03 -6.06
CA ALA A 27 -36.71 41.87 -4.92
C ALA A 27 -37.18 41.06 -3.69
N GLY A 28 -37.50 39.77 -3.85
CA GLY A 28 -37.87 38.86 -2.76
C GLY A 28 -36.68 38.18 -2.06
N TYR A 29 -35.46 38.29 -2.61
CA TYR A 29 -34.26 37.62 -2.07
C TYR A 29 -33.25 38.57 -1.41
N VAL A 30 -33.49 39.89 -1.44
CA VAL A 30 -32.58 40.93 -0.91
C VAL A 30 -33.15 41.63 0.33
N SER A 31 -34.01 40.97 1.09
CA SER A 31 -34.45 41.46 2.41
C SER A 31 -34.42 40.34 3.45
N LEU A 32 -33.21 39.87 3.78
CA LEU A 32 -32.87 39.44 5.14
C LEU A 32 -31.34 39.47 5.37
N VAL A 33 -30.71 40.63 5.12
CA VAL A 33 -29.40 40.95 5.71
C VAL A 33 -29.68 41.84 6.92
N ALA A 34 -29.72 41.25 8.10
CA ALA A 34 -29.66 41.97 9.37
C ALA A 34 -28.46 41.44 10.16
N THR A 35 -27.44 42.29 10.22
CA THR A 35 -26.28 42.19 11.10
C THR A 35 -26.70 41.96 12.55
N ALA A 36 -26.21 40.87 13.15
CA ALA A 36 -26.08 40.73 14.60
C ALA A 36 -24.62 40.40 14.91
N GLN A 37 -24.07 41.19 15.83
CA GLN A 37 -22.67 41.22 16.24
C GLN A 37 -22.25 39.87 16.84
N LEU A 38 -21.05 39.41 16.49
CA LEU A 38 -20.33 38.33 17.20
C LEU A 38 -20.04 38.79 18.64
N SER A 39 -20.96 38.48 19.55
CA SER A 39 -20.62 38.24 20.95
C SER A 39 -20.30 36.77 21.09
N VAL A 40 -19.03 36.45 21.39
CA VAL A 40 -18.61 35.15 21.88
C VAL A 40 -19.31 34.92 23.23
N GLN A 41 -20.43 34.22 23.19
CA GLN A 41 -21.02 33.53 24.33
C GLN A 41 -21.14 32.07 23.93
N GLY A 42 -20.62 31.18 24.78
CA GLY A 42 -20.59 29.76 24.53
C GLY A 42 -22.01 29.23 24.35
N ASP A 43 -22.32 28.79 23.14
CA ASP A 43 -23.56 28.11 22.85
C ASP A 43 -23.38 26.61 23.11
N ASP A 44 -24.24 26.13 24.01
CA ASP A 44 -24.41 24.74 24.45
C ASP A 44 -24.42 23.74 23.29
N PHE A 45 -23.77 22.60 23.51
CA PHE A 45 -23.84 21.40 22.68
C PHE A 45 -25.30 20.94 22.57
N SER A 46 -25.93 21.09 21.39
CA SER A 46 -27.25 20.52 21.13
C SER A 46 -27.16 18.97 21.08
N PRO A 47 -28.02 18.23 21.80
CA PRO A 47 -28.01 16.76 21.86
C PRO A 47 -28.48 16.05 20.56
N ASP A 48 -28.80 16.79 19.50
CA ASP A 48 -29.40 16.26 18.26
C ASP A 48 -28.40 15.77 17.19
N LEU A 49 -27.10 15.67 17.48
CA LEU A 49 -26.12 15.17 16.49
C LEU A 49 -26.28 13.68 16.15
N GLY A 50 -27.06 12.91 16.94
CA GLY A 50 -27.35 11.50 16.69
C GLY A 50 -26.08 10.70 16.40
N LEU A 51 -25.30 10.33 17.42
CA LEU A 51 -24.06 9.57 17.21
C LEU A 51 -24.38 8.07 17.19
N GLY A 52 -24.97 7.60 16.10
CA GLY A 52 -25.49 6.24 15.98
C GLY A 52 -24.39 5.18 15.96
N THR A 53 -24.76 3.98 16.40
CA THR A 53 -23.98 2.76 16.25
C THR A 53 -24.85 1.66 15.63
N GLY A 54 -24.20 0.65 15.06
CA GLY A 54 -24.91 -0.43 14.38
C GLY A 54 -24.01 -1.56 13.92
N MET A 55 -22.87 -1.77 14.58
CA MET A 55 -22.01 -2.90 14.23
C MET A 55 -22.58 -4.17 14.88
N VAL A 56 -22.94 -5.15 14.06
CA VAL A 56 -23.25 -6.50 14.53
C VAL A 56 -21.99 -7.34 14.37
N PHE A 57 -21.50 -7.91 15.46
CA PHE A 57 -20.32 -8.77 15.41
C PHE A 57 -20.64 -10.08 14.69
N THR A 58 -19.70 -10.52 13.87
CA THR A 58 -19.70 -11.79 13.18
C THR A 58 -19.61 -12.92 14.20
N GLU A 59 -20.37 -13.99 14.00
CA GLU A 59 -20.27 -15.17 14.85
C GLU A 59 -18.87 -15.78 14.76
N ASP A 60 -18.33 -16.25 15.89
CA ASP A 60 -16.96 -16.72 16.01
C ASP A 60 -16.59 -17.78 14.96
N GLU A 61 -17.45 -18.79 14.76
CA GLU A 61 -17.24 -19.84 13.76
C GLU A 61 -17.16 -19.25 12.33
N THR A 62 -18.06 -18.33 12.00
CA THR A 62 -18.05 -17.66 10.70
C THR A 62 -16.80 -16.81 10.53
N TYR A 63 -16.36 -16.10 11.57
CA TYR A 63 -15.14 -15.29 11.53
C TYR A 63 -13.89 -16.14 11.31
N GLU A 64 -13.82 -17.33 11.92
CA GLU A 64 -12.71 -18.27 11.74
C GLU A 64 -12.63 -18.87 10.33
N ASP A 65 -13.76 -19.04 9.66
CA ASP A 65 -13.81 -19.58 8.30
C ASP A 65 -13.47 -18.54 7.21
N LEU A 66 -13.37 -17.25 7.55
CA LEU A 66 -13.00 -16.21 6.59
C LEU A 66 -11.54 -16.33 6.15
N PRO A 67 -11.21 -15.92 4.89
CA PRO A 67 -9.83 -15.82 4.45
C PRO A 67 -8.99 -15.01 5.44
N LYS A 68 -7.93 -15.62 5.98
CA LYS A 68 -7.07 -14.98 6.97
C LYS A 68 -5.94 -14.23 6.28
N ARG A 69 -5.71 -12.98 6.71
CA ARG A 69 -4.65 -12.16 6.16
C ARG A 69 -3.31 -12.76 6.54
N PRO A 70 -2.47 -13.17 5.57
CA PRO A 70 -1.15 -13.69 5.88
C PRO A 70 -0.31 -12.68 6.65
N ARG A 71 0.62 -13.21 7.45
CA ARG A 71 1.75 -12.48 8.04
C ARG A 71 2.31 -11.49 7.01
N THR A 72 2.57 -10.22 7.28
CA THR A 72 3.43 -9.37 6.40
C THR A 72 4.60 -8.85 7.25
N ARG A 73 5.78 -9.44 7.11
CA ARG A 73 7.00 -9.04 7.84
C ARG A 73 7.85 -8.07 7.04
N GLY A 74 7.26 -6.92 6.72
CA GLY A 74 8.08 -5.71 6.70
C GLY A 74 8.52 -5.43 8.13
N VAL A 75 9.79 -5.11 8.35
CA VAL A 75 10.18 -4.41 9.58
C VAL A 75 9.40 -3.10 9.57
N VAL A 76 8.53 -2.87 10.56
CA VAL A 76 7.89 -1.57 10.73
C VAL A 76 8.98 -0.60 11.19
N MET A 77 9.60 0.09 10.24
CA MET A 77 10.63 1.10 10.48
C MET A 77 10.04 2.49 10.75
N TYR A 78 8.72 2.64 10.58
CA TYR A 78 8.03 3.90 10.85
C TYR A 78 7.61 3.94 12.32
N ASP A 79 7.97 5.02 13.00
CA ASP A 79 7.44 5.41 14.31
C ASP A 79 6.05 6.06 14.17
N ARG A 80 5.70 6.55 12.97
CA ARG A 80 4.41 7.17 12.70
C ARG A 80 3.94 6.96 11.25
N ILE A 81 2.64 6.74 11.09
CA ILE A 81 1.94 6.72 9.80
C ILE A 81 0.59 7.42 9.92
N ASP A 82 0.22 8.19 8.89
CA ASP A 82 -1.09 8.83 8.76
C ASP A 82 -1.60 8.73 7.30
N LEU A 83 -2.57 7.84 7.08
CA LEU A 83 -3.22 7.62 5.79
C LEU A 83 -4.40 8.60 5.56
N SER A 84 -4.75 9.44 6.53
CA SER A 84 -6.00 10.20 6.54
C SER A 84 -6.15 11.19 5.39
N ARG A 85 -5.06 11.60 4.74
CA ARG A 85 -5.11 12.54 3.60
C ARG A 85 -5.87 12.00 2.37
N PHE A 86 -5.98 10.69 2.24
CA PHE A 86 -6.66 10.04 1.11
C PHE A 86 -8.07 9.59 1.47
N PHE A 87 -8.47 9.73 2.72
CA PHE A 87 -9.87 9.53 3.08
C PHE A 87 -10.68 10.75 2.67
N PRO A 88 -11.94 10.56 2.24
CA PRO A 88 -12.87 11.67 2.13
C PRO A 88 -13.03 12.38 3.50
N PRO A 89 -13.52 13.63 3.52
CA PRO A 89 -13.91 14.30 4.75
C PRO A 89 -14.81 13.39 5.62
N PRO A 90 -14.58 13.26 6.94
CA PRO A 90 -15.39 12.41 7.82
C PRO A 90 -16.89 12.68 7.70
N GLY A 91 -17.61 11.69 7.18
CA GLY A 91 -19.07 11.76 7.02
C GLY A 91 -19.82 11.59 8.33
N ASN A 92 -21.15 11.74 8.29
CA ASN A 92 -22.00 11.67 9.48
C ASN A 92 -23.18 10.70 9.27
N GLN A 93 -23.12 9.56 9.96
CA GLN A 93 -24.16 8.53 9.90
C GLN A 93 -25.45 8.91 10.64
N SER A 94 -25.43 9.96 11.48
CA SER A 94 -26.51 10.31 12.39
C SER A 94 -26.95 9.12 13.25
N ALA A 95 -28.20 9.08 13.72
CA ALA A 95 -28.67 8.03 14.63
C ALA A 95 -28.85 6.64 13.96
N GLN A 96 -28.53 6.50 12.67
CA GLN A 96 -28.73 5.27 11.92
C GLN A 96 -27.62 4.24 12.21
N GLY A 97 -27.97 2.95 12.19
CA GLY A 97 -27.03 1.85 12.43
C GLY A 97 -26.13 1.48 11.25
N SER A 98 -25.65 2.46 10.48
CA SER A 98 -24.97 2.25 9.19
C SER A 98 -23.44 2.30 9.26
N CYS A 99 -22.84 2.31 10.45
CA CYS A 99 -21.39 2.46 10.66
C CYS A 99 -20.55 1.46 9.82
N GLY A 100 -21.04 0.24 9.61
CA GLY A 100 -20.38 -0.76 8.77
C GLY A 100 -20.20 -0.30 7.32
N SER A 101 -21.26 0.24 6.71
CA SER A 101 -21.24 0.76 5.34
C SER A 101 -20.45 2.05 5.20
N TRP A 102 -20.43 2.88 6.24
CA TRP A 102 -19.56 4.06 6.30
C TRP A 102 -18.08 3.69 6.39
N ALA A 103 -17.70 2.72 7.23
CA ALA A 103 -16.31 2.30 7.33
C ALA A 103 -15.82 1.62 6.05
N VAL A 104 -16.57 0.63 5.53
CA VAL A 104 -16.17 -0.17 4.36
C VAL A 104 -16.24 0.62 3.06
N GLY A 105 -17.41 1.20 2.75
CA GLY A 105 -17.65 1.90 1.50
C GLY A 105 -17.05 3.29 1.52
N TYR A 106 -17.69 4.20 2.27
CA TYR A 106 -17.32 5.62 2.28
C TYR A 106 -15.87 5.84 2.73
N GLY A 107 -15.40 5.13 3.75
CA GLY A 107 -14.02 5.20 4.24
C GLY A 107 -13.03 4.48 3.33
N VAL A 108 -12.96 3.15 3.44
CA VAL A 108 -11.85 2.39 2.84
C VAL A 108 -11.96 2.22 1.33
N ARG A 109 -13.15 1.99 0.75
CA ARG A 109 -13.23 1.90 -0.72
C ARG A 109 -12.92 3.23 -1.39
N SER A 110 -13.45 4.33 -0.86
CA SER A 110 -13.12 5.67 -1.37
C SER A 110 -11.65 6.02 -1.19
N TYR A 111 -10.99 5.53 -0.13
CA TYR A 111 -9.54 5.67 0.03
C TYR A 111 -8.77 5.08 -1.17
N TYR A 112 -9.14 3.89 -1.63
CA TYR A 112 -8.51 3.31 -2.83
C TYR A 112 -8.92 4.02 -4.12
N LEU A 113 -10.13 4.58 -4.21
CA LEU A 113 -10.51 5.41 -5.35
C LEU A 113 -9.73 6.73 -5.39
N ALA A 114 -9.42 7.32 -4.23
CA ALA A 114 -8.54 8.47 -4.11
C ALA A 114 -7.10 8.12 -4.53
N ALA A 115 -6.65 6.90 -4.23
CA ALA A 115 -5.37 6.35 -4.71
C ALA A 115 -5.36 6.29 -6.25
N ASP A 116 -6.39 5.69 -6.85
CA ASP A 116 -6.55 5.60 -8.30
C ASP A 116 -6.59 7.00 -8.96
N ALA A 117 -7.19 7.99 -8.29
CA ALA A 117 -7.25 9.37 -8.77
C ALA A 117 -5.98 10.19 -8.48
N ASN A 118 -5.06 9.67 -7.65
CA ASN A 118 -3.95 10.40 -7.04
C ASN A 118 -4.38 11.75 -6.41
N ALA A 119 -5.61 11.81 -5.90
CA ALA A 119 -6.20 13.04 -5.37
C ALA A 119 -7.24 12.70 -4.28
N PRO A 120 -7.32 13.50 -3.19
CA PRO A 120 -8.39 13.35 -2.22
C PRO A 120 -9.76 13.54 -2.87
N LEU A 121 -10.72 12.68 -2.51
CA LEU A 121 -12.09 12.79 -2.99
C LEU A 121 -12.90 13.78 -2.16
N THR A 122 -13.83 14.46 -2.81
CA THR A 122 -14.93 15.17 -2.13
C THR A 122 -15.89 14.16 -1.47
N ALA A 123 -16.77 14.64 -0.60
CA ALA A 123 -17.78 13.78 0.03
C ALA A 123 -18.74 13.19 -1.01
N GLU A 124 -19.06 13.95 -2.04
CA GLU A 124 -19.98 13.57 -3.12
C GLU A 124 -19.40 12.48 -4.04
N GLU A 125 -18.09 12.52 -4.29
CA GLU A 125 -17.37 11.52 -5.10
C GLU A 125 -17.12 10.21 -4.35
N ALA A 126 -17.16 10.23 -3.01
CA ALA A 126 -16.96 9.05 -2.18
C ALA A 126 -18.08 8.01 -2.39
N VAL A 127 -17.78 6.75 -2.07
CA VAL A 127 -18.75 5.65 -2.17
C VAL A 127 -19.93 5.88 -1.23
N SER A 128 -21.15 5.68 -1.75
CA SER A 128 -22.39 5.85 -1.01
C SER A 128 -22.55 4.77 0.08
N PRO A 129 -22.57 5.16 1.37
CA PRO A 129 -22.85 4.22 2.45
C PRO A 129 -24.33 3.82 2.48
N SER A 130 -25.27 4.68 2.05
CA SER A 130 -26.70 4.32 1.98
C SER A 130 -26.98 3.30 0.88
N PHE A 131 -26.22 3.29 -0.22
CA PHE A 131 -26.40 2.28 -1.27
C PHE A 131 -26.10 0.89 -0.71
N ILE A 132 -24.96 0.77 -0.02
CA ILE A 132 -24.53 -0.47 0.63
C ILE A 132 -25.49 -0.84 1.77
N PHE A 133 -25.81 0.12 2.64
CA PHE A 133 -26.61 -0.13 3.83
C PHE A 133 -28.03 -0.57 3.50
N ASN A 134 -28.70 0.10 2.56
CA ASN A 134 -30.06 -0.26 2.14
C ASN A 134 -30.16 -1.67 1.55
N LEU A 135 -29.05 -2.19 1.01
CA LEU A 135 -28.97 -3.54 0.41
C LEU A 135 -28.57 -4.64 1.40
N THR A 136 -28.03 -4.27 2.56
CA THR A 136 -27.45 -5.22 3.52
C THR A 136 -28.20 -5.25 4.85
N THR A 137 -28.84 -4.13 5.23
CA THR A 137 -29.61 -4.06 6.47
C THR A 137 -30.78 -5.02 6.44
N PRO A 138 -31.09 -5.72 7.55
CA PRO A 138 -32.28 -6.54 7.65
C PRO A 138 -33.55 -5.70 7.90
N GLY A 139 -33.52 -4.40 7.55
CA GLY A 139 -34.62 -3.46 7.64
C GLY A 139 -34.83 -2.84 9.02
N ALA A 140 -35.88 -2.01 9.09
CA ALA A 140 -36.28 -1.29 10.29
C ALA A 140 -36.85 -2.17 11.40
N VAL A 141 -36.72 -1.73 12.65
CA VAL A 141 -37.30 -2.41 13.81
C VAL A 141 -38.76 -1.96 14.01
N GLY A 142 -39.73 -2.85 13.80
CA GLY A 142 -41.16 -2.57 14.04
C GLY A 142 -41.68 -1.42 13.16
N GLU A 143 -42.40 -0.47 13.77
CA GLU A 143 -42.85 0.77 13.10
C GLU A 143 -41.80 1.91 13.15
N SER A 144 -40.59 1.64 13.67
CA SER A 144 -39.54 2.67 13.74
C SER A 144 -38.91 2.95 12.39
N THR A 145 -38.30 4.12 12.27
CA THR A 145 -37.41 4.46 11.15
C THR A 145 -35.96 4.05 11.41
N TYR A 146 -35.68 3.41 12.56
CA TYR A 146 -34.33 2.95 12.91
C TYR A 146 -34.06 1.60 12.23
N CYS A 147 -33.05 1.59 11.37
CA CYS A 147 -32.62 0.42 10.63
C CYS A 147 -31.52 -0.32 11.39
N ARG A 148 -31.68 -1.65 11.46
CA ARG A 148 -30.73 -2.50 12.16
C ARG A 148 -29.37 -2.50 11.48
N GLY A 149 -28.36 -2.70 12.31
CA GLY A 149 -26.99 -2.86 11.91
C GLY A 149 -26.71 -4.05 10.97
N THR A 150 -25.50 -4.07 10.46
CA THR A 150 -24.98 -5.09 9.53
C THR A 150 -23.67 -5.66 10.06
N THR A 151 -23.28 -6.83 9.57
CA THR A 151 -21.94 -7.38 9.81
C THR A 151 -20.95 -6.87 8.75
N PHE A 152 -19.65 -6.88 9.06
CA PHE A 152 -18.65 -6.52 8.05
C PHE A 152 -18.59 -7.51 6.89
N PRO A 153 -18.65 -8.84 7.10
CA PRO A 153 -18.73 -9.78 5.99
C PRO A 153 -19.92 -9.55 5.05
N GLN A 154 -21.10 -9.18 5.55
CA GLN A 154 -22.24 -8.82 4.68
C GLN A 154 -21.92 -7.59 3.81
N THR A 155 -21.31 -6.58 4.42
CA THR A 155 -20.96 -5.32 3.76
C THR A 155 -19.84 -5.52 2.72
N LEU A 156 -18.79 -6.25 3.08
CA LEU A 156 -17.64 -6.56 2.21
C LEU A 156 -18.04 -7.49 1.07
N ASN A 157 -18.87 -8.51 1.31
CA ASN A 157 -19.38 -9.37 0.24
C ASN A 157 -20.29 -8.61 -0.72
N LEU A 158 -21.14 -7.68 -0.25
CA LEU A 158 -21.91 -6.83 -1.18
C LEU A 158 -20.96 -6.01 -2.07
N LEU A 159 -19.92 -5.41 -1.49
CA LEU A 159 -18.96 -4.62 -2.25
C LEU A 159 -18.14 -5.48 -3.22
N LYS A 160 -17.83 -6.73 -2.88
CA LYS A 160 -17.19 -7.72 -3.76
C LYS A 160 -18.10 -8.13 -4.92
N ASP A 161 -19.32 -8.58 -4.60
CA ASP A 161 -20.23 -9.21 -5.56
C ASP A 161 -20.99 -8.19 -6.42
N THR A 162 -21.31 -7.02 -5.85
CA THR A 162 -22.13 -5.99 -6.52
C THR A 162 -21.34 -4.72 -6.77
N GLY A 163 -20.56 -4.28 -5.79
CA GLY A 163 -19.93 -2.95 -5.78
C GLY A 163 -20.87 -1.88 -5.21
N ALA A 164 -20.56 -0.61 -5.44
CA ALA A 164 -21.36 0.51 -4.96
C ALA A 164 -21.27 1.75 -5.87
N VAL A 165 -22.25 2.65 -5.78
CA VAL A 165 -22.27 3.93 -6.50
C VAL A 165 -21.74 5.06 -5.60
N THR A 166 -21.51 6.26 -6.15
CA THR A 166 -21.06 7.41 -5.35
C THR A 166 -22.18 8.00 -4.50
N LEU A 167 -21.82 8.83 -3.51
CA LEU A 167 -22.75 9.55 -2.67
C LEU A 167 -23.59 10.55 -3.48
N GLU A 168 -23.05 11.12 -4.54
CA GLU A 168 -23.80 11.94 -5.50
C GLU A 168 -24.92 11.13 -6.19
N GLU A 169 -24.62 9.91 -6.64
CA GLU A 169 -25.57 9.03 -7.34
C GLU A 169 -26.64 8.45 -6.41
N TRP A 170 -26.26 8.14 -5.16
CA TRP A 170 -27.19 7.70 -4.12
C TRP A 170 -26.92 8.43 -2.79
N PRO A 171 -27.61 9.56 -2.57
CA PRO A 171 -27.42 10.36 -1.36
C PRO A 171 -27.75 9.62 -0.08
N TYR A 172 -27.10 10.04 1.01
CA TYR A 172 -27.37 9.49 2.34
C TYR A 172 -28.61 10.12 2.96
N ASP A 173 -29.59 9.29 3.34
CA ASP A 173 -30.73 9.70 4.14
C ASP A 173 -30.65 9.06 5.55
N PRO A 174 -30.32 9.82 6.60
CA PRO A 174 -30.21 9.28 7.96
C PRO A 174 -31.55 8.81 8.53
N LYS A 175 -32.68 9.15 7.91
CA LYS A 175 -34.03 8.87 8.42
C LYS A 175 -34.60 7.55 7.92
N THR A 176 -33.96 6.89 6.96
CA THR A 176 -34.51 5.67 6.35
C THR A 176 -33.40 4.81 5.75
N CYS A 177 -33.64 3.50 5.67
CA CYS A 177 -32.84 2.58 4.85
C CYS A 177 -33.64 2.04 3.66
N TYR A 178 -34.70 2.75 3.30
CA TYR A 178 -35.56 2.48 2.15
C TYR A 178 -35.68 3.73 1.28
N PRO A 179 -35.96 3.57 -0.03
CA PRO A 179 -36.09 2.30 -0.74
C PRO A 179 -34.73 1.64 -1.01
N GLU A 180 -34.75 0.39 -1.49
CA GLU A 180 -33.57 -0.20 -2.11
C GLU A 180 -33.18 0.61 -3.36
N PRO A 181 -31.87 0.74 -3.66
CA PRO A 181 -31.40 1.30 -4.91
C PRO A 181 -32.01 0.58 -6.12
N PRO A 182 -32.43 1.31 -7.17
CA PRO A 182 -32.97 0.70 -8.38
C PRO A 182 -31.90 -0.10 -9.13
N ASP A 183 -32.32 -1.17 -9.82
CA ASP A 183 -31.40 -2.11 -10.50
C ASP A 183 -30.43 -1.45 -11.49
N VAL A 184 -30.79 -0.30 -12.06
CA VAL A 184 -29.89 0.47 -12.93
C VAL A 184 -28.61 0.90 -12.19
N LEU A 185 -28.73 1.30 -10.92
CA LEU A 185 -27.57 1.68 -10.11
C LEU A 185 -26.73 0.47 -9.72
N ARG A 186 -27.31 -0.73 -9.63
CA ARG A 186 -26.53 -1.97 -9.40
C ARG A 186 -25.60 -2.30 -10.56
N LYS A 187 -25.93 -1.88 -11.78
CA LYS A 187 -25.03 -2.04 -12.94
C LYS A 187 -23.88 -1.04 -12.89
N VAL A 188 -24.16 0.21 -12.51
CA VAL A 188 -23.14 1.25 -12.31
C VAL A 188 -22.20 0.87 -11.17
N ALA A 189 -22.77 0.33 -10.08
CA ALA A 189 -22.06 -0.06 -8.87
C ALA A 189 -20.88 -1.03 -9.13
N GLN A 190 -20.93 -1.81 -10.21
CA GLN A 190 -19.86 -2.76 -10.57
C GLN A 190 -18.49 -2.11 -10.73
N GLN A 191 -18.46 -0.81 -11.07
CA GLN A 191 -17.23 -0.03 -11.25
C GLN A 191 -16.42 0.16 -9.95
N ASN A 192 -17.06 0.05 -8.79
CA ASN A 192 -16.42 0.24 -7.49
C ASN A 192 -16.36 -1.05 -6.67
N ARG A 193 -16.39 -2.21 -7.32
CA ARG A 193 -16.19 -3.50 -6.65
C ARG A 193 -14.82 -3.58 -5.99
N ILE A 194 -14.72 -4.47 -5.00
CA ILE A 194 -13.43 -4.89 -4.43
C ILE A 194 -13.07 -6.29 -4.95
N PRO A 195 -11.78 -6.62 -5.14
CA PRO A 195 -11.36 -7.94 -5.61
C PRO A 195 -11.62 -9.00 -4.53
N ASP A 196 -11.07 -8.79 -3.34
CA ASP A 196 -11.30 -9.65 -2.18
C ASP A 196 -11.05 -8.92 -0.86
N TYR A 197 -11.19 -9.62 0.25
CA TYR A 197 -10.80 -9.15 1.57
C TYR A 197 -10.33 -10.30 2.45
N SER A 198 -9.55 -9.96 3.47
CA SER A 198 -9.10 -10.90 4.48
C SER A 198 -9.30 -10.36 5.90
N ALA A 199 -9.47 -11.28 6.85
CA ALA A 199 -9.64 -10.99 8.26
C ALA A 199 -8.35 -11.27 9.03
N PHE A 200 -8.16 -10.59 10.17
CA PHE A 200 -7.08 -10.93 11.09
C PHE A 200 -7.42 -12.22 11.85
N ASN A 201 -6.41 -12.98 12.27
CA ASN A 201 -6.65 -14.02 13.26
C ASN A 201 -6.99 -13.37 14.61
N LYS A 202 -7.82 -14.01 15.42
CA LYS A 202 -8.25 -13.41 16.71
C LYS A 202 -7.09 -13.19 17.66
N GLU A 203 -6.10 -14.07 17.64
CA GLU A 203 -4.88 -13.98 18.44
C GLU A 203 -4.03 -12.76 18.07
N GLU A 204 -4.17 -12.26 16.84
CA GLU A 204 -3.41 -11.11 16.33
C GLU A 204 -4.07 -9.77 16.66
N LEU A 205 -5.33 -9.75 17.11
CA LEU A 205 -6.05 -8.51 17.45
C LEU A 205 -5.41 -7.76 18.63
N GLY A 206 -4.68 -8.47 19.49
CA GLY A 206 -3.89 -7.91 20.59
C GLY A 206 -2.45 -7.53 20.21
N ASP A 207 -2.03 -7.74 18.96
CA ASP A 207 -0.66 -7.49 18.50
C ASP A 207 -0.57 -6.13 17.80
N THR A 208 -0.07 -5.11 18.50
CA THR A 208 0.12 -3.76 17.94
C THR A 208 0.94 -3.78 16.66
N ARG A 209 1.96 -4.65 16.59
CA ARG A 209 2.84 -4.74 15.43
C ARG A 209 2.07 -5.20 14.20
N ARG A 210 1.08 -6.07 14.36
CA ARG A 210 0.26 -6.55 13.23
C ARG A 210 -0.47 -5.41 12.53
N PHE A 211 -1.09 -4.51 13.30
CA PHE A 211 -1.79 -3.35 12.75
C PHE A 211 -0.80 -2.40 12.07
N LYS A 212 0.35 -2.13 12.70
CA LYS A 212 1.38 -1.27 12.12
C LYS A 212 1.95 -1.83 10.81
N GLU A 213 2.18 -3.14 10.71
CA GLU A 213 2.65 -3.82 9.49
C GLU A 213 1.71 -3.55 8.31
N VAL A 214 0.39 -3.64 8.53
CA VAL A 214 -0.60 -3.41 7.47
C VAL A 214 -0.67 -1.94 7.08
N LEU A 215 -0.65 -1.03 8.07
CA LEU A 215 -0.63 0.42 7.84
C LEU A 215 0.65 0.89 7.15
N ALA A 216 1.80 0.26 7.46
CA ALA A 216 3.09 0.52 6.82
C ALA A 216 3.14 0.13 5.34
N ASN A 217 2.30 -0.83 4.95
CA ASN A 217 2.07 -1.15 3.55
C ASN A 217 0.96 -0.29 2.93
N GLY A 218 0.54 0.79 3.60
CA GLY A 218 -0.43 1.74 3.07
C GLY A 218 -1.88 1.27 3.06
N HIS A 219 -2.20 0.16 3.73
CA HIS A 219 -3.55 -0.38 3.77
C HIS A 219 -4.27 0.04 5.07
N PRO A 220 -5.45 0.70 4.97
CA PRO A 220 -6.30 0.93 6.12
C PRO A 220 -6.93 -0.36 6.64
N ILE A 221 -7.24 -0.38 7.94
CA ILE A 221 -7.80 -1.58 8.59
C ILE A 221 -9.20 -1.27 9.08
N ILE A 222 -10.19 -2.01 8.57
CA ILE A 222 -11.59 -1.90 9.00
C ILE A 222 -11.73 -2.65 10.32
N VAL A 223 -12.26 -2.01 11.35
CA VAL A 223 -12.33 -2.59 12.71
C VAL A 223 -13.73 -2.55 13.30
N ALA A 224 -14.13 -3.65 13.93
CA ALA A 224 -15.33 -3.73 14.75
C ALA A 224 -14.90 -3.62 16.20
N MET A 225 -15.46 -2.67 16.94
CA MET A 225 -15.08 -2.41 18.33
C MET A 225 -16.29 -2.43 19.25
N LYS A 226 -16.10 -2.95 20.47
CA LYS A 226 -17.01 -2.65 21.60
C LYS A 226 -16.64 -1.28 22.15
N ILE A 227 -17.63 -0.41 22.23
CA ILE A 227 -17.45 0.95 22.76
C ILE A 227 -18.45 1.20 23.88
N VAL A 228 -18.06 2.00 24.88
CA VAL A 228 -18.99 2.61 25.82
C VAL A 228 -19.51 3.88 25.16
N ALA A 229 -20.77 3.86 24.70
CA ALA A 229 -21.28 4.86 23.77
C ALA A 229 -21.13 6.29 24.31
N LYS A 230 -21.52 6.54 25.57
CA LYS A 230 -21.46 7.87 26.18
C LYS A 230 -20.03 8.43 26.23
N ASP A 231 -19.06 7.58 26.56
CA ASP A 231 -17.67 8.00 26.69
C ASP A 231 -17.09 8.40 25.33
N TYR A 232 -17.32 7.57 24.31
CA TYR A 232 -16.92 7.87 22.94
C TYR A 232 -17.62 9.13 22.40
N MET A 233 -18.92 9.28 22.64
CA MET A 233 -19.67 10.48 22.25
C MET A 233 -19.15 11.76 22.92
N SER A 234 -18.57 11.64 24.11
CA SER A 234 -17.99 12.77 24.87
C SER A 234 -16.55 13.12 24.45
N TYR A 235 -15.89 12.31 23.63
CA TYR A 235 -14.53 12.57 23.16
C TYR A 235 -14.43 13.88 22.35
N ARG A 236 -13.41 14.69 22.63
CA ARG A 236 -13.15 16.00 21.98
C ARG A 236 -11.72 16.18 21.48
N GLY A 237 -10.83 15.21 21.69
CA GLY A 237 -9.41 15.29 21.32
C GLY A 237 -8.47 14.67 22.36
N GLY A 238 -7.18 14.55 22.01
CA GLY A 238 -6.16 13.88 22.82
C GLY A 238 -6.15 12.36 22.65
N VAL A 239 -5.25 11.66 23.36
CA VAL A 239 -5.21 10.19 23.34
C VAL A 239 -6.26 9.64 24.30
N TYR A 240 -7.29 9.00 23.77
CA TYR A 240 -8.30 8.32 24.55
C TYR A 240 -7.73 7.09 25.23
N LYS A 241 -8.04 6.94 26.51
CA LYS A 241 -7.68 5.80 27.35
C LYS A 241 -8.87 5.36 28.19
N SER A 242 -9.07 4.06 28.31
CA SER A 242 -10.09 3.49 29.19
C SER A 242 -9.57 2.22 29.86
N GLU A 243 -9.86 2.06 31.14
CA GLU A 243 -9.50 0.85 31.88
C GLU A 243 -10.55 -0.26 31.75
N ASP A 244 -11.81 0.07 31.45
CA ASP A 244 -12.93 -0.88 31.45
C ASP A 244 -13.86 -0.75 30.23
N ILE A 245 -14.35 -1.90 29.75
CA ILE A 245 -15.53 -2.00 28.87
C ILE A 245 -16.63 -2.68 29.68
N SER A 246 -17.46 -1.88 30.34
CA SER A 246 -18.56 -2.42 31.14
C SER A 246 -19.73 -1.43 31.20
N GLY A 247 -20.91 -1.95 31.56
CA GLY A 247 -22.12 -1.14 31.71
C GLY A 247 -23.17 -1.35 30.62
N GLU A 248 -24.33 -0.72 30.81
CA GLU A 248 -25.50 -0.86 29.93
C GLU A 248 -25.36 -0.09 28.61
N ASP A 249 -24.39 0.83 28.50
CA ASP A 249 -24.13 1.64 27.31
C ASP A 249 -23.09 1.01 26.35
N VAL A 250 -22.68 -0.24 26.58
CA VAL A 250 -21.75 -0.96 25.70
C VAL A 250 -22.46 -1.35 24.40
N THR A 251 -21.87 -0.98 23.26
CA THR A 251 -22.43 -1.24 21.93
C THR A 251 -21.32 -1.56 20.92
N GLY A 252 -21.70 -2.13 19.78
CA GLY A 252 -20.79 -2.40 18.66
C GLY A 252 -20.71 -1.21 17.71
N HIS A 253 -19.49 -0.80 17.36
CA HIS A 253 -19.25 0.27 16.39
C HIS A 253 -18.19 -0.11 15.36
N GLY A 254 -18.39 0.32 14.11
CA GLY A 254 -17.49 0.06 12.99
C GLY A 254 -16.71 1.31 12.62
N MET A 255 -15.38 1.22 12.58
CA MET A 255 -14.47 2.33 12.28
C MET A 255 -13.29 1.85 11.42
N VAL A 256 -12.38 2.76 11.09
CA VAL A 256 -11.17 2.44 10.32
C VAL A 256 -9.94 2.88 11.10
N VAL A 257 -8.94 2.01 11.23
CA VAL A 257 -7.59 2.41 11.66
C VAL A 257 -6.89 2.99 10.43
N ALA A 258 -6.56 4.28 10.51
CA ALA A 258 -5.98 5.07 9.44
C ALA A 258 -4.52 5.44 9.68
N GLY A 259 -3.93 5.05 10.82
CA GLY A 259 -2.56 5.40 11.16
C GLY A 259 -2.17 5.01 12.58
N PHE A 260 -0.93 5.33 12.94
CA PHE A 260 -0.38 5.17 14.27
C PHE A 260 0.71 6.21 14.55
N ASP A 261 1.00 6.45 15.82
CA ASP A 261 2.07 7.34 16.26
C ASP A 261 2.66 6.79 17.58
N ASP A 262 3.94 6.44 17.56
CA ASP A 262 4.66 5.85 18.69
C ASP A 262 5.08 6.85 19.75
N ASP A 263 5.18 8.13 19.42
CA ASP A 263 5.34 9.15 20.47
C ASP A 263 4.05 9.26 21.29
N LEU A 264 2.89 9.07 20.64
CA LEU A 264 1.58 9.03 21.31
C LEU A 264 1.24 7.66 21.90
N GLN A 265 1.94 6.60 21.47
CA GLN A 265 1.58 5.19 21.75
C GLN A 265 0.12 4.90 21.40
N ALA A 266 -0.33 5.36 20.23
CA ALA A 266 -1.74 5.37 19.87
C ALA A 266 -2.01 5.08 18.39
N PHE A 267 -3.16 4.46 18.12
CA PHE A 267 -3.74 4.32 16.79
C PHE A 267 -4.63 5.53 16.45
N LEU A 268 -4.63 5.93 15.18
CA LEU A 268 -5.54 6.92 14.63
C LEU A 268 -6.78 6.22 14.05
N LEU A 269 -7.95 6.49 14.63
CA LEU A 269 -9.23 6.02 14.13
C LEU A 269 -9.92 7.10 13.29
N TYR A 270 -10.39 6.72 12.11
CA TYR A 270 -11.29 7.49 11.25
C TYR A 270 -12.73 7.04 11.51
N ASN A 271 -13.60 7.99 11.85
CA ASN A 271 -14.98 7.73 12.29
C ASN A 271 -16.00 8.39 11.34
N SER A 272 -17.28 8.02 11.50
CA SER A 272 -18.40 8.48 10.67
C SER A 272 -19.44 9.28 11.47
N TRP A 273 -18.96 10.12 12.39
CA TRP A 273 -19.75 11.01 13.25
C TRP A 273 -19.59 12.50 12.92
N GLY A 274 -19.05 12.79 11.74
CA GLY A 274 -18.81 14.14 11.22
C GLY A 274 -17.57 14.81 11.81
N GLU A 275 -17.10 15.84 11.11
CA GLU A 275 -15.89 16.59 11.50
C GLU A 275 -15.99 17.32 12.85
N ARG A 276 -17.19 17.53 13.39
CA ARG A 276 -17.39 18.21 14.67
C ARG A 276 -17.16 17.30 15.89
N TRP A 277 -17.13 15.99 15.67
CA TRP A 277 -16.84 15.02 16.73
C TRP A 277 -15.33 14.75 16.81
N GLY A 278 -14.81 14.59 18.02
CA GLY A 278 -13.39 14.27 18.23
C GLY A 278 -12.42 15.30 17.65
N ASP A 279 -11.29 14.83 17.12
CA ASP A 279 -10.31 15.64 16.40
C ASP A 279 -10.61 15.63 14.90
N LYS A 280 -11.50 16.55 14.48
CA LYS A 280 -11.95 16.67 13.09
C LYS A 280 -12.51 15.35 12.54
N GLY A 281 -13.37 14.67 13.29
CA GLY A 281 -13.97 13.38 12.92
C GLY A 281 -13.06 12.16 13.15
N ARG A 282 -11.90 12.35 13.78
CA ARG A 282 -10.93 11.30 14.09
C ARG A 282 -10.67 11.21 15.60
N MET A 283 -10.02 10.12 16.00
CA MET A 283 -9.71 9.84 17.40
C MET A 283 -8.36 9.14 17.51
N TRP A 284 -7.53 9.64 18.42
CA TRP A 284 -6.37 8.88 18.89
C TRP A 284 -6.80 7.99 20.05
N ILE A 285 -6.49 6.69 19.98
CA ILE A 285 -6.76 5.72 21.03
C ILE A 285 -5.45 5.01 21.38
N ASP A 286 -5.11 4.92 22.68
CA ASP A 286 -3.88 4.24 23.06
C ASP A 286 -3.93 2.75 22.68
N TYR A 287 -2.76 2.17 22.42
CA TYR A 287 -2.66 0.79 21.96
C TYR A 287 -3.33 -0.22 22.90
N GLU A 288 -3.16 -0.08 24.22
CA GLU A 288 -3.71 -1.02 25.18
C GLU A 288 -5.25 -0.95 25.22
N THR A 289 -5.82 0.25 25.25
CA THR A 289 -7.27 0.45 25.16
C THR A 289 -7.80 -0.05 23.83
N PHE A 290 -7.12 0.22 22.71
CA PHE A 290 -7.53 -0.29 21.41
C PHE A 290 -7.67 -1.83 21.42
N HIS A 291 -6.66 -2.55 21.93
CA HIS A 291 -6.65 -4.01 21.99
C HIS A 291 -7.75 -4.60 22.88
N LYS A 292 -8.17 -3.88 23.94
CA LYS A 292 -9.33 -4.28 24.77
C LYS A 292 -10.65 -4.13 24.03
N HIS A 293 -10.74 -3.13 23.14
CA HIS A 293 -11.99 -2.73 22.49
C HIS A 293 -12.22 -3.43 21.14
N VAL A 294 -11.17 -3.77 20.39
CA VAL A 294 -11.28 -4.40 19.07
C VAL A 294 -11.75 -5.86 19.17
N ILE A 295 -12.71 -6.23 18.33
CA ILE A 295 -13.31 -7.58 18.26
C ILE A 295 -13.04 -8.24 16.91
N GLU A 296 -12.98 -7.47 15.83
CA GLU A 296 -12.74 -7.94 14.47
C GLU A 296 -11.91 -6.92 13.71
N ALA A 297 -11.06 -7.38 12.78
CA ALA A 297 -10.29 -6.52 11.89
C ALA A 297 -10.20 -7.12 10.48
N TYR A 298 -10.38 -6.29 9.45
CA TYR A 298 -10.43 -6.68 8.05
C TYR A 298 -9.61 -5.73 7.17
N VAL A 299 -9.10 -6.25 6.06
CA VAL A 299 -8.37 -5.48 5.04
C VAL A 299 -8.89 -5.88 3.67
N ILE A 300 -9.07 -4.90 2.78
CA ILE A 300 -9.38 -5.16 1.37
C ILE A 300 -8.10 -5.58 0.65
N ASP A 301 -8.16 -6.68 -0.08
CA ASP A 301 -7.03 -7.27 -0.80
C ASP A 301 -7.13 -7.00 -2.32
N GLY A 302 -5.97 -7.01 -2.98
CA GLY A 302 -5.87 -6.86 -4.43
C GLY A 302 -6.05 -5.43 -4.96
N LEU A 303 -6.10 -4.42 -4.08
CA LEU A 303 -6.10 -3.00 -4.46
C LEU A 303 -4.79 -2.33 -4.05
N THR A 304 -4.24 -1.53 -4.95
CA THR A 304 -2.98 -0.81 -4.73
C THR A 304 -3.23 0.44 -3.87
N PRO A 305 -2.52 0.60 -2.75
CA PRO A 305 -2.61 1.83 -1.94
C PRO A 305 -1.88 2.99 -2.64
N PRO A 306 -2.15 4.25 -2.27
CA PRO A 306 -1.50 5.41 -2.87
C PRO A 306 0.04 5.38 -2.75
N SER A 307 0.77 5.56 -3.85
CA SER A 307 2.24 5.51 -3.92
C SER A 307 2.93 6.59 -3.06
N ALA A 308 2.28 7.73 -2.83
CA ALA A 308 2.90 8.87 -2.17
C ALA A 308 3.07 8.74 -0.63
N ILE A 309 2.78 7.59 -0.02
CA ILE A 309 2.95 7.36 1.43
C ILE A 309 4.44 7.48 1.83
N PHE A 310 5.36 7.25 0.90
CA PHE A 310 6.81 7.25 1.11
C PHE A 310 7.49 8.64 1.00
N ALA A 311 6.78 9.68 0.54
CA ALA A 311 7.37 11.01 0.35
C ALA A 311 7.37 11.88 1.62
N SER A 312 6.60 11.53 2.66
CA SER A 312 6.43 12.40 3.83
C SER A 312 7.44 12.17 4.96
N SER A 313 8.25 11.12 4.91
CA SER A 313 9.28 10.83 5.93
C SER A 313 10.62 11.52 5.64
N ILE A 314 10.82 12.11 4.46
CA ILE A 314 11.95 13.01 4.18
C ILE A 314 11.48 14.46 4.34
N SER A 315 10.89 14.78 5.49
CA SER A 315 10.86 16.19 5.90
C SER A 315 12.23 16.48 6.50
N LEU A 316 13.11 17.07 5.69
CA LEU A 316 14.36 17.67 6.16
C LEU A 316 14.10 18.37 7.49
N VAL A 317 14.90 18.03 8.50
CA VAL A 317 14.90 18.63 9.83
C VAL A 317 14.98 20.15 9.68
N THR A 318 13.82 20.82 9.63
CA THR A 318 13.71 22.22 9.99
C THR A 318 13.32 22.26 11.46
N PRO A 319 14.19 22.77 12.36
CA PRO A 319 13.80 22.96 13.74
C PRO A 319 12.55 23.85 13.78
N PRO A 320 11.63 23.62 14.74
CA PRO A 320 10.43 24.42 14.86
C PRO A 320 10.82 25.91 14.94
N PRO A 321 10.20 26.81 14.16
CA PRO A 321 10.47 28.23 14.30
C PRO A 321 10.15 28.64 15.73
N ALA A 322 11.15 29.17 16.41
CA ALA A 322 11.00 29.72 17.76
C ALA A 322 9.83 30.71 17.75
N PHE A 323 8.94 30.59 18.74
CA PHE A 323 7.81 31.48 18.95
C PHE A 323 8.24 32.94 18.75
N ALA A 324 7.81 33.55 17.64
CA ALA A 324 7.99 34.96 17.41
C ALA A 324 7.16 35.73 18.44
N PRO A 325 7.71 36.75 19.13
CA PRO A 325 6.95 37.60 20.01
C PRO A 325 5.87 38.36 19.21
N PRO A 326 4.74 38.74 19.84
CA PRO A 326 3.61 39.34 19.15
C PRO A 326 4.00 40.63 18.42
N PRO A 327 3.44 40.89 17.22
CA PRO A 327 3.85 42.01 16.38
C PRO A 327 3.53 43.35 17.04
N ALA A 328 4.51 44.25 17.04
CA ALA A 328 4.30 45.65 17.38
C ALA A 328 3.45 46.35 16.31
N ALA A 329 2.65 47.32 16.75
CA ALA A 329 1.68 48.06 15.93
C ALA A 329 2.29 48.70 14.67
N PRO A 330 1.52 48.81 13.57
CA PRO A 330 2.01 49.30 12.28
C PRO A 330 2.25 50.82 12.31
N LEU A 331 3.39 51.25 11.78
CA LEU A 331 3.66 52.65 11.43
C LEU A 331 3.09 53.00 10.05
N PRO A 332 2.83 54.29 9.76
CA PRO A 332 2.06 54.72 8.60
C PRO A 332 2.83 54.59 7.28
N LEU A 333 2.10 54.22 6.22
CA LEU A 333 2.56 54.09 4.84
C LEU A 333 3.00 55.43 4.24
N GLU A 334 4.16 55.45 3.59
CA GLU A 334 4.53 56.48 2.60
C GLU A 334 4.22 55.98 1.18
N PRO A 335 3.94 56.89 0.22
CA PRO A 335 3.30 56.55 -1.03
C PRO A 335 4.27 56.05 -2.10
N ASP A 336 3.73 55.09 -2.85
CA ASP A 336 4.21 54.49 -4.08
C ASP A 336 4.63 55.53 -5.14
N THR A 337 5.87 55.40 -5.61
CA THR A 337 6.33 55.94 -6.90
C THR A 337 6.89 54.77 -7.67
N GLY A 338 6.12 54.31 -8.65
CA GLY A 338 6.44 53.15 -9.46
C GLY A 338 7.60 53.34 -10.41
N GLU A 339 8.15 52.21 -10.84
CA GLU A 339 8.48 51.93 -12.24
C GLU A 339 8.72 50.42 -12.37
N ALA A 340 8.08 49.84 -13.38
CA ALA A 340 8.25 48.45 -13.75
C ALA A 340 9.64 48.24 -14.35
N ASN A 341 10.40 47.29 -13.83
CA ASN A 341 11.58 46.76 -14.49
C ASN A 341 11.53 45.23 -14.44
N GLU A 342 11.54 44.62 -15.62
CA GLU A 342 11.64 43.17 -15.81
C GLU A 342 12.91 42.64 -15.12
N SER A 343 12.71 41.78 -14.12
CA SER A 343 13.77 41.05 -13.44
C SER A 343 14.06 39.76 -14.21
N VAL A 344 15.17 39.73 -14.93
CA VAL A 344 15.77 38.48 -15.42
C VAL A 344 16.34 37.75 -14.20
N GLU A 345 15.83 36.56 -13.93
CA GLU A 345 16.29 35.67 -12.86
C GLU A 345 17.73 35.20 -13.18
N PRO A 346 18.69 35.26 -12.23
CA PRO A 346 20.05 34.81 -12.47
C PRO A 346 20.11 33.27 -12.58
N PRO A 347 21.02 32.71 -13.38
CA PRO A 347 21.19 31.27 -13.48
C PRO A 347 21.61 30.67 -12.13
N VAL A 348 20.97 29.56 -11.76
CA VAL A 348 21.32 28.76 -10.58
C VAL A 348 22.79 28.31 -10.70
N PRO A 349 23.64 28.55 -9.69
CA PRO A 349 25.02 28.09 -9.73
C PRO A 349 25.08 26.56 -9.72
N GLU A 350 25.87 25.97 -10.62
CA GLU A 350 26.14 24.53 -10.62
C GLU A 350 26.74 24.07 -9.28
N PRO A 351 26.36 22.89 -8.76
CA PRO A 351 26.83 22.38 -7.48
C PRO A 351 28.36 22.22 -7.51
N THR A 352 29.01 22.64 -6.42
CA THR A 352 30.45 22.47 -6.26
C THR A 352 30.77 20.98 -6.09
N PRO A 353 31.77 20.42 -6.79
CA PRO A 353 32.15 19.02 -6.64
C PRO A 353 32.53 18.70 -5.20
N LEU A 354 31.99 17.60 -4.66
CA LEU A 354 32.31 17.12 -3.30
C LEU A 354 33.81 16.84 -3.15
N THR A 355 34.35 17.20 -1.99
CA THR A 355 35.72 16.84 -1.59
C THR A 355 35.84 15.33 -1.34
N PRO A 356 37.05 14.75 -1.37
CA PRO A 356 37.25 13.32 -1.08
C PRO A 356 36.76 12.88 0.30
N GLU A 357 36.78 13.77 1.30
CA GLU A 357 36.29 13.50 2.66
C GLU A 357 34.75 13.52 2.69
N GLU A 358 34.11 14.48 2.02
CA GLU A 358 32.65 14.52 1.88
C GLU A 358 32.11 13.33 1.08
N LYS A 359 32.83 12.88 0.04
CA LYS A 359 32.49 11.65 -0.69
C LYS A 359 32.57 10.42 0.22
N ARG A 360 33.58 10.35 1.08
CA ARG A 360 33.71 9.26 2.06
C ARG A 360 32.55 9.24 3.02
N ASP A 361 32.24 10.38 3.63
CA ASP A 361 31.15 10.49 4.59
C ASP A 361 29.81 10.14 3.93
N ALA A 362 29.58 10.59 2.70
CA ALA A 362 28.39 10.25 1.93
C ALA A 362 28.25 8.74 1.66
N PHE A 363 29.34 8.04 1.33
CA PHE A 363 29.31 6.58 1.15
C PHE A 363 29.08 5.83 2.47
N VAL A 364 29.63 6.33 3.59
CA VAL A 364 29.38 5.75 4.92
C VAL A 364 27.90 5.93 5.28
N THR A 365 27.34 7.13 5.13
CA THR A 365 25.91 7.37 5.36
C THR A 365 25.04 6.48 4.47
N LEU A 366 25.37 6.36 3.18
CA LEU A 366 24.66 5.48 2.25
C LEU A 366 24.68 4.01 2.69
N SER A 367 25.78 3.55 3.28
CA SER A 367 25.89 2.19 3.83
C SER A 367 25.10 1.98 5.13
N GLU A 368 24.90 3.03 5.93
CA GLU A 368 24.15 2.99 7.20
C GLU A 368 22.63 3.05 6.99
N GLU A 369 22.17 3.64 5.88
CA GLU A 369 20.75 3.77 5.53
C GLU A 369 20.12 2.50 4.95
N ILE A 370 20.92 1.46 4.69
CA ILE A 370 20.44 0.20 4.12
C ILE A 370 19.54 -0.53 5.14
N ARG A 371 18.23 -0.55 4.90
CA ARG A 371 17.27 -1.16 5.84
C ARG A 371 17.40 -2.68 5.83
N CYS A 372 17.43 -3.27 4.64
CA CYS A 372 17.70 -4.69 4.43
C CYS A 372 19.01 -4.86 3.66
N GLY A 373 20.13 -4.93 4.39
CA GLY A 373 21.42 -5.25 3.80
C GLY A 373 22.59 -4.98 4.74
N ARG A 374 23.78 -5.18 4.20
CA ARG A 374 25.06 -4.75 4.77
C ARG A 374 25.94 -4.33 3.60
N ALA A 375 26.56 -3.18 3.71
CA ALA A 375 27.55 -2.75 2.75
C ALA A 375 28.80 -2.22 3.46
N ASP A 376 29.95 -2.66 2.99
CA ASP A 376 31.26 -2.26 3.45
C ASP A 376 31.85 -1.25 2.46
N VAL A 377 32.37 -0.16 3.00
CA VAL A 377 33.00 0.93 2.26
C VAL A 377 34.52 0.81 2.40
N GLU A 378 35.21 0.54 1.30
CA GLU A 378 36.68 0.51 1.24
C GLU A 378 37.25 1.62 0.37
N PHE A 379 38.46 2.05 0.73
CA PHE A 379 39.24 3.05 0.01
C PHE A 379 40.58 2.44 -0.38
N ASP A 380 40.89 2.46 -1.68
CA ASP A 380 42.21 2.07 -2.12
C ASP A 380 43.23 3.22 -2.01
N GLU A 381 44.53 2.89 -2.19
CA GLU A 381 45.63 3.86 -2.15
C GLU A 381 45.57 4.92 -3.28
N SER A 382 44.74 4.70 -4.31
CA SER A 382 44.52 5.62 -5.42
C SER A 382 43.36 6.59 -5.20
N GLY A 383 42.61 6.41 -4.10
CA GLY A 383 41.43 7.21 -3.75
C GLY A 383 40.14 6.70 -4.37
N LEU A 384 40.13 5.50 -4.95
CA LEU A 384 38.94 4.86 -5.50
C LEU A 384 38.05 4.35 -4.35
N LEU A 385 36.79 4.77 -4.39
CA LEU A 385 35.75 4.29 -3.49
C LEU A 385 35.22 2.94 -3.95
N SER A 386 35.07 1.99 -3.03
CA SER A 386 34.36 0.75 -3.32
C SER A 386 33.34 0.42 -2.25
N LEU A 387 32.16 -0.02 -2.71
CA LEU A 387 31.04 -0.45 -1.88
C LEU A 387 30.78 -1.92 -2.20
N SER A 388 30.82 -2.80 -1.21
CA SER A 388 30.60 -4.23 -1.41
C SER A 388 29.70 -4.82 -0.34
N GLY A 389 28.94 -5.88 -0.66
CA GLY A 389 28.04 -6.50 0.32
C GLY A 389 26.76 -7.03 -0.32
N PHE A 390 25.61 -6.79 0.33
CA PHE A 390 24.29 -7.19 -0.15
C PHE A 390 23.20 -6.22 0.29
N ALA A 391 22.13 -6.12 -0.51
CA ALA A 391 20.97 -5.30 -0.19
C ALA A 391 19.68 -5.89 -0.79
N GLY A 392 18.54 -5.48 -0.26
CA GLY A 392 17.22 -5.78 -0.83
C GLY A 392 17.09 -5.26 -2.28
N PRO A 393 16.27 -5.88 -3.14
CA PRO A 393 16.20 -5.54 -4.57
C PRO A 393 16.02 -4.04 -4.84
N SER A 394 14.98 -3.44 -4.27
CA SER A 394 14.68 -2.01 -4.48
C SER A 394 15.74 -1.08 -3.86
N GLU A 395 16.38 -1.48 -2.76
CA GLU A 395 17.39 -0.67 -2.09
C GLU A 395 18.74 -0.71 -2.81
N ARG A 396 19.12 -1.90 -3.28
CA ARG A 396 20.34 -2.13 -4.05
C ARG A 396 20.42 -1.14 -5.21
N ASP A 397 19.36 -1.04 -5.99
CA ASP A 397 19.37 -0.22 -7.20
C ASP A 397 19.46 1.27 -6.86
N ALA A 398 18.72 1.73 -5.86
CA ALA A 398 18.82 3.10 -5.34
C ALA A 398 20.23 3.42 -4.80
N ILE A 399 20.86 2.48 -4.08
CA ILE A 399 22.22 2.63 -3.54
C ILE A 399 23.24 2.67 -4.67
N VAL A 400 23.13 1.78 -5.65
CA VAL A 400 24.03 1.76 -6.82
C VAL A 400 23.94 3.09 -7.57
N GLN A 401 22.74 3.59 -7.84
CA GLN A 401 22.53 4.89 -8.49
C GLN A 401 23.12 6.04 -7.68
N THR A 402 22.83 6.09 -6.37
CA THR A 402 23.33 7.14 -5.47
C THR A 402 24.86 7.10 -5.33
N ALA A 403 25.46 5.92 -5.24
CA ALA A 403 26.90 5.76 -5.18
C ALA A 403 27.58 6.33 -6.45
N PHE A 404 27.02 6.06 -7.64
CA PHE A 404 27.55 6.60 -8.89
C PHE A 404 27.29 8.10 -9.08
N SER A 405 26.25 8.67 -8.47
CA SER A 405 26.04 10.13 -8.46
C SER A 405 27.02 10.86 -7.54
N ILE A 406 27.41 10.25 -6.42
CA ILE A 406 28.43 10.77 -5.49
C ILE A 406 29.83 10.66 -6.11
N ASP A 407 30.17 9.49 -6.65
CA ASP A 407 31.46 9.25 -7.32
C ASP A 407 31.32 8.33 -8.54
N PRO A 408 31.35 8.86 -9.77
CA PRO A 408 31.22 8.07 -11.00
C PRO A 408 32.35 7.05 -11.21
N THR A 409 33.46 7.19 -10.49
CA THR A 409 34.58 6.25 -10.53
C THR A 409 34.47 5.11 -9.51
N ALA A 410 33.51 5.14 -8.60
CA ALA A 410 33.38 4.14 -7.56
C ALA A 410 33.10 2.74 -8.11
N THR A 411 33.51 1.71 -7.38
CA THR A 411 33.19 0.30 -7.69
C THR A 411 32.11 -0.19 -6.74
N VAL A 412 30.93 -0.55 -7.26
CA VAL A 412 29.81 -1.05 -6.45
C VAL A 412 29.54 -2.52 -6.76
N SER A 413 29.63 -3.38 -5.74
CA SER A 413 29.43 -4.82 -5.81
C SER A 413 28.47 -5.29 -4.71
N LEU A 414 27.20 -4.94 -4.84
CA LEU A 414 26.12 -5.38 -3.96
C LEU A 414 25.37 -6.57 -4.56
N ARG A 415 25.32 -7.68 -3.83
CA ARG A 415 24.47 -8.83 -4.15
C ARG A 415 23.01 -8.50 -3.81
N GLU A 416 22.12 -8.85 -4.71
CA GLU A 416 20.69 -8.78 -4.43
C GLU A 416 20.30 -9.90 -3.46
N MET A 417 19.60 -9.55 -2.39
CA MET A 417 19.01 -10.51 -1.47
C MET A 417 17.58 -10.09 -1.16
N ALA A 418 16.59 -10.81 -1.69
CA ALA A 418 15.20 -10.58 -1.31
C ALA A 418 14.95 -11.00 0.14
N TRP A 419 13.94 -10.40 0.77
CA TRP A 419 13.34 -10.97 1.97
C TRP A 419 12.82 -12.39 1.64
N PRO A 420 12.98 -13.43 2.50
CA PRO A 420 13.54 -13.42 3.85
C PRO A 420 15.06 -13.65 3.93
N ALA A 421 15.73 -13.91 2.81
CA ALA A 421 17.17 -14.19 2.78
C ALA A 421 18.01 -13.02 3.33
N CYS A 422 17.62 -11.80 3.00
CA CYS A 422 18.34 -10.60 3.42
C CYS A 422 18.33 -10.38 4.95
N GLU A 423 17.18 -10.56 5.62
CA GLU A 423 17.10 -10.42 7.08
C GLU A 423 17.95 -11.48 7.80
N ALA A 424 17.97 -12.71 7.28
CA ALA A 424 18.85 -13.74 7.80
C ALA A 424 20.33 -13.39 7.58
N ALA A 425 20.69 -12.90 6.39
CA ALA A 425 22.06 -12.54 6.05
C ALA A 425 22.63 -11.43 6.96
N LYS A 426 21.81 -10.46 7.39
CA LYS A 426 22.22 -9.41 8.33
C LYS A 426 22.68 -9.94 9.69
N LEU A 427 22.16 -11.08 10.11
CA LEU A 427 22.55 -11.71 11.37
C LEU A 427 23.85 -12.51 11.26
N LEU A 428 24.25 -12.90 10.05
CA LEU A 428 25.44 -13.71 9.84
C LEU A 428 26.71 -12.84 9.94
N PRO A 429 27.66 -13.21 10.80
CA PRO A 429 29.01 -12.63 10.76
C PRO A 429 29.67 -12.94 9.42
N GLU A 430 30.41 -11.99 8.86
CA GLU A 430 30.99 -12.11 7.52
C GLU A 430 31.98 -13.28 7.39
N ASP A 431 32.74 -13.54 8.45
CA ASP A 431 33.69 -14.66 8.56
C ASP A 431 33.02 -16.04 8.62
N THR A 432 31.72 -16.09 8.85
CA THR A 432 30.94 -17.34 8.83
C THR A 432 30.38 -17.66 7.44
N VAL A 433 30.41 -16.75 6.47
CA VAL A 433 29.89 -17.00 5.12
C VAL A 433 31.00 -17.55 4.25
N ASP A 434 31.01 -18.88 4.02
CA ASP A 434 32.10 -19.55 3.29
C ASP A 434 31.60 -20.23 2.00
N SER A 435 32.44 -20.19 0.98
CA SER A 435 32.35 -20.99 -0.24
C SER A 435 32.46 -22.51 -0.02
N ASN A 436 32.98 -22.96 1.12
CA ASN A 436 33.16 -24.38 1.44
C ASN A 436 31.85 -25.11 1.80
N LEU A 437 30.75 -24.37 2.00
CA LEU A 437 29.41 -24.93 2.20
C LEU A 437 28.54 -24.61 0.99
N ALA A 438 28.15 -25.65 0.26
CA ALA A 438 27.26 -25.56 -0.88
C ALA A 438 25.82 -25.92 -0.50
N VAL A 439 24.87 -25.15 -1.03
CA VAL A 439 23.43 -25.45 -0.98
C VAL A 439 22.95 -25.52 -2.42
N LEU A 440 22.44 -26.68 -2.82
CA LEU A 440 21.95 -26.97 -4.16
C LEU A 440 20.46 -27.27 -4.07
N ILE A 441 19.67 -26.62 -4.92
CA ILE A 441 18.22 -26.82 -4.98
C ILE A 441 17.91 -27.27 -6.40
N GLY A 442 17.39 -28.48 -6.54
CA GLY A 442 17.18 -29.11 -7.84
C GLY A 442 15.73 -29.54 -8.03
N ARG A 443 15.11 -29.11 -9.14
CA ARG A 443 13.84 -29.66 -9.62
C ARG A 443 14.05 -31.12 -10.03
N LEU A 444 13.14 -32.00 -9.62
CA LEU A 444 13.27 -33.45 -9.81
C LEU A 444 12.82 -33.91 -11.21
N ASP A 445 12.14 -33.06 -11.96
CA ASP A 445 11.52 -33.38 -13.26
C ASP A 445 12.28 -32.79 -14.47
N GLU A 446 13.40 -32.09 -14.27
CA GLU A 446 14.23 -31.47 -15.35
C GLU A 446 15.70 -31.92 -15.31
N GLU A 447 16.37 -31.97 -16.48
CA GLU A 447 17.81 -32.18 -16.57
C GLU A 447 18.57 -30.98 -15.99
N GLN A 448 19.34 -31.22 -14.92
CA GLN A 448 20.03 -30.21 -14.12
C GLN A 448 20.89 -29.23 -14.94
N LYS A 449 20.59 -27.93 -14.86
CA LYS A 449 21.60 -26.87 -14.99
C LYS A 449 22.01 -26.45 -13.58
N ASN A 450 23.14 -26.96 -13.13
CA ASN A 450 23.72 -26.60 -11.84
C ASN A 450 24.42 -25.26 -11.98
N ASP A 451 23.72 -24.17 -11.67
CA ASP A 451 24.36 -22.88 -11.42
C ASP A 451 24.28 -22.58 -9.92
N VAL A 452 25.44 -22.49 -9.27
CA VAL A 452 25.58 -22.61 -7.80
C VAL A 452 25.15 -21.33 -7.05
N ASP A 453 24.86 -20.25 -7.77
CA ASP A 453 24.56 -18.94 -7.19
C ASP A 453 23.33 -18.23 -7.81
N GLN A 454 22.50 -18.91 -8.60
CA GLN A 454 21.25 -18.34 -9.12
C GLN A 454 20.05 -18.60 -8.20
N VAL A 455 19.13 -17.62 -8.14
CA VAL A 455 17.82 -17.78 -7.50
C VAL A 455 17.06 -18.91 -8.18
N VAL A 456 16.75 -19.97 -7.44
CA VAL A 456 16.03 -21.13 -7.99
C VAL A 456 14.54 -20.82 -8.08
N LYS A 457 14.01 -20.87 -9.29
CA LYS A 457 12.59 -20.64 -9.58
C LYS A 457 11.82 -21.95 -9.52
N LEU A 458 10.80 -22.01 -8.67
CA LEU A 458 9.90 -23.16 -8.49
C LEU A 458 8.45 -22.72 -8.77
N HIS A 459 7.69 -23.56 -9.46
CA HIS A 459 6.28 -23.33 -9.74
C HIS A 459 5.37 -24.16 -8.82
N ASP A 460 4.12 -23.74 -8.67
CA ASP A 460 3.13 -24.48 -7.91
C ASP A 460 3.07 -25.95 -8.37
N GLY A 461 3.27 -26.86 -7.42
CA GLY A 461 3.26 -28.29 -7.65
C GLY A 461 4.59 -28.90 -8.11
N ASP A 462 5.60 -28.10 -8.42
CA ASP A 462 6.95 -28.58 -8.72
C ASP A 462 7.48 -29.46 -7.59
N ARG A 463 8.13 -30.56 -7.97
CA ARG A 463 8.85 -31.42 -7.04
C ARG A 463 10.32 -31.07 -7.05
N PHE A 464 10.90 -30.87 -5.87
CA PHE A 464 12.28 -30.45 -5.75
C PHE A 464 12.99 -31.15 -4.58
N SER A 465 14.31 -31.03 -4.59
CA SER A 465 15.21 -31.52 -3.56
C SER A 465 16.18 -30.42 -3.14
N ILE A 466 16.62 -30.48 -1.89
CA ILE A 466 17.65 -29.60 -1.33
C ILE A 466 18.82 -30.47 -0.93
N ALA A 467 19.98 -30.26 -1.53
CA ALA A 467 21.22 -30.90 -1.14
C ALA A 467 22.17 -29.89 -0.51
N VAL A 468 22.72 -30.23 0.65
CA VAL A 468 23.72 -29.41 1.35
C VAL A 468 25.00 -30.22 1.48
N ALA A 469 26.12 -29.63 1.11
CA ALA A 469 27.41 -30.29 1.11
C ALA A 469 28.52 -29.37 1.62
N ALA A 470 29.31 -29.85 2.58
CA ALA A 470 30.52 -29.21 3.08
C ALA A 470 31.76 -29.92 2.50
N THR A 471 32.62 -29.17 1.81
CA THR A 471 33.85 -29.69 1.18
C THR A 471 35.02 -29.81 2.16
N SER A 472 35.01 -29.00 3.22
CA SER A 472 35.94 -29.05 4.34
C SER A 472 35.32 -28.40 5.58
N GLY A 473 35.80 -28.74 6.78
CA GLY A 473 35.32 -28.15 8.03
C GLY A 473 34.41 -29.09 8.85
N PRO A 474 33.53 -28.54 9.70
CA PRO A 474 32.73 -29.32 10.63
C PRO A 474 31.67 -30.21 9.94
N SER A 475 31.36 -31.37 10.53
CA SER A 475 30.47 -32.38 9.93
C SER A 475 29.01 -32.29 10.37
N TYR A 476 28.68 -31.50 11.41
CA TYR A 476 27.30 -31.35 11.84
C TYR A 476 26.58 -30.30 10.99
N LEU A 477 25.51 -30.69 10.31
CA LEU A 477 24.69 -29.80 9.50
C LEU A 477 23.36 -29.48 10.18
N GLN A 478 22.97 -28.21 10.11
CA GLN A 478 21.64 -27.72 10.45
C GLN A 478 21.09 -26.92 9.26
N VAL A 479 19.94 -27.33 8.73
CA VAL A 479 19.36 -26.72 7.52
C VAL A 479 17.95 -26.23 7.82
N PHE A 480 17.71 -24.96 7.51
CA PHE A 480 16.45 -24.27 7.70
C PHE A 480 15.89 -23.80 6.36
N TYR A 481 14.57 -23.84 6.25
CA TYR A 481 13.81 -23.34 5.12
C TYR A 481 12.91 -22.21 5.60
N LEU A 482 13.10 -21.02 5.06
CA LEU A 482 12.29 -19.83 5.29
C LEU A 482 11.29 -19.67 4.16
N GLN A 483 10.01 -19.67 4.51
CA GLN A 483 8.90 -19.72 3.56
C GLN A 483 8.30 -18.32 3.36
N ALA A 484 7.61 -18.13 2.23
CA ALA A 484 6.94 -16.86 1.90
C ALA A 484 5.81 -16.52 2.89
N ASP A 485 5.27 -17.53 3.60
CA ASP A 485 4.31 -17.35 4.70
C ASP A 485 4.95 -16.87 6.02
N GLN A 486 6.25 -16.57 6.00
CA GLN A 486 7.03 -16.14 7.15
C GLN A 486 7.19 -17.21 8.23
N SER A 487 7.10 -18.49 7.86
CA SER A 487 7.49 -19.59 8.71
C SER A 487 8.93 -20.02 8.43
N ALA A 488 9.61 -20.46 9.49
CA ALA A 488 10.90 -21.14 9.42
C ALA A 488 10.71 -22.60 9.81
N LYS A 489 11.27 -23.50 9.00
CA LYS A 489 11.25 -24.94 9.24
C LYS A 489 12.67 -25.49 9.30
N GLU A 490 13.01 -26.19 10.38
CA GLU A 490 14.23 -27.02 10.42
C GLU A 490 13.97 -28.27 9.59
N ILE A 491 14.56 -28.34 8.39
CA ILE A 491 14.36 -29.45 7.45
C ILE A 491 15.41 -30.55 7.64
N PHE A 492 16.54 -30.23 8.26
CA PHE A 492 17.55 -31.21 8.63
C PHE A 492 18.36 -30.79 9.85
N ARG A 493 18.74 -31.78 10.66
CA ARG A 493 19.77 -31.65 11.70
C ARG A 493 20.51 -32.96 11.90
N GLY A 494 21.84 -32.92 11.96
CA GLY A 494 22.65 -34.09 12.31
C GLY A 494 24.01 -34.13 11.65
N GLU A 495 24.76 -35.19 11.93
CA GLU A 495 26.05 -35.47 11.28
C GLU A 495 25.84 -35.79 9.80
N ALA A 496 26.57 -35.09 8.95
CA ALA A 496 26.55 -35.29 7.52
C ALA A 496 27.23 -36.60 7.12
N ILE A 497 26.74 -37.23 6.05
CA ILE A 497 27.27 -38.51 5.59
C ILE A 497 28.52 -38.24 4.76
N LYS A 498 29.64 -38.88 5.12
CA LYS A 498 30.88 -38.79 4.36
C LYS A 498 30.76 -39.58 3.05
N GLY A 499 30.76 -38.87 1.93
CA GLY A 499 30.81 -39.45 0.59
C GLY A 499 32.19 -40.00 0.21
N GLU A 500 32.26 -40.74 -0.90
CA GLU A 500 33.50 -41.35 -1.41
C GLU A 500 34.57 -40.31 -1.80
N SER A 501 34.15 -39.09 -2.16
CA SER A 501 35.01 -37.93 -2.48
C SER A 501 35.54 -37.19 -1.25
N GLY A 502 35.17 -37.60 -0.03
CA GLY A 502 35.52 -36.91 1.21
C GLY A 502 34.63 -35.70 1.55
N VAL A 503 33.65 -35.38 0.69
CA VAL A 503 32.62 -34.37 0.93
C VAL A 503 31.56 -34.91 1.90
N PHE A 504 31.16 -34.09 2.87
CA PHE A 504 30.09 -34.43 3.80
C PHE A 504 28.80 -33.76 3.35
N GLY A 505 27.71 -34.50 3.18
CA GLY A 505 26.47 -33.89 2.74
C GLY A 505 25.18 -34.61 3.15
N VAL A 506 24.08 -33.94 2.88
CA VAL A 506 22.70 -34.41 3.04
C VAL A 506 21.88 -33.99 1.84
N SER A 507 20.88 -34.80 1.48
CA SER A 507 19.83 -34.41 0.54
C SER A 507 18.46 -34.63 1.20
N VAL A 508 17.60 -33.63 1.07
CA VAL A 508 16.23 -33.60 1.58
C VAL A 508 15.29 -33.56 0.37
N GLY A 509 14.41 -34.57 0.27
CA GLY A 509 13.50 -34.77 -0.87
C GLY A 509 14.11 -35.68 -1.94
N ASP A 510 13.49 -36.84 -2.18
CA ASP A 510 13.89 -37.78 -3.24
C ASP A 510 12.78 -37.92 -4.31
N VAL A 511 13.01 -38.72 -5.35
CA VAL A 511 12.05 -38.93 -6.45
C VAL A 511 10.70 -39.49 -5.96
N ILE A 512 10.62 -40.07 -4.75
CA ILE A 512 9.43 -40.72 -4.19
C ILE A 512 8.70 -39.82 -3.18
N SER A 513 9.42 -39.02 -2.40
CA SER A 513 8.96 -38.23 -1.26
C SER A 513 9.19 -36.71 -1.40
N GLY A 514 9.78 -36.29 -2.53
CA GLY A 514 10.27 -34.93 -2.82
C GLY A 514 9.43 -33.78 -2.30
N LEU A 515 10.10 -32.70 -1.90
CA LEU A 515 9.46 -31.48 -1.45
C LEU A 515 8.59 -30.94 -2.58
N ARG A 516 7.43 -30.38 -2.22
CA ARG A 516 6.48 -29.83 -3.18
C ARG A 516 6.36 -28.34 -2.96
N ALA A 517 6.62 -27.57 -4.01
CA ALA A 517 6.35 -26.15 -4.02
C ALA A 517 4.83 -25.93 -4.01
N SER A 518 4.36 -25.03 -3.16
CA SER A 518 2.94 -24.69 -3.05
C SER A 518 2.82 -23.31 -2.43
N ARG A 519 1.62 -22.73 -2.51
CA ARG A 519 1.29 -21.47 -1.84
C ARG A 519 1.76 -21.39 -0.35
N PRO A 520 2.08 -20.19 0.14
CA PRO A 520 2.06 -18.91 -0.60
C PRO A 520 3.26 -18.73 -1.53
N TYR A 521 3.04 -17.95 -2.59
CA TYR A 521 4.04 -17.63 -3.59
C TYR A 521 4.86 -16.41 -3.14
N GLY A 522 6.12 -16.37 -3.50
CA GLY A 522 7.03 -15.30 -3.14
C GLY A 522 8.47 -15.77 -3.00
N PRO A 523 9.37 -14.84 -2.64
CA PRO A 523 10.74 -15.15 -2.30
C PRO A 523 10.81 -15.97 -1.01
N GLU A 524 11.67 -16.98 -1.03
CA GLU A 524 11.93 -17.95 0.03
C GLU A 524 13.45 -18.15 0.16
N ALA A 525 13.90 -18.78 1.24
CA ALA A 525 15.33 -18.97 1.46
C ALA A 525 15.66 -20.29 2.15
N VAL A 526 16.78 -20.90 1.76
CA VAL A 526 17.41 -22.00 2.49
C VAL A 526 18.64 -21.47 3.20
N ILE A 527 18.74 -21.74 4.50
CA ILE A 527 19.90 -21.38 5.31
C ILE A 527 20.52 -22.68 5.83
N ALA A 528 21.78 -22.90 5.50
CA ALA A 528 22.54 -24.04 5.98
C ALA A 528 23.66 -23.58 6.91
N PHE A 529 23.88 -24.32 7.98
CA PHE A 529 25.01 -24.19 8.88
C PHE A 529 25.79 -25.50 8.95
N ALA A 530 27.13 -25.38 8.96
CA ALA A 530 28.06 -26.45 9.29
C ALA A 530 28.87 -26.05 10.52
N SER A 531 28.83 -26.87 11.56
CA SER A 531 29.46 -26.59 12.88
C SER A 531 29.84 -27.87 13.61
N ASP A 532 30.50 -27.79 14.77
CA ASP A 532 30.88 -28.96 15.58
C ASP A 532 29.71 -29.55 16.42
N GLY A 533 28.50 -29.00 16.22
CA GLY A 533 27.28 -29.34 16.94
C GLY A 533 26.15 -28.40 16.52
N PRO A 534 24.95 -28.47 17.14
CA PRO A 534 23.83 -27.61 16.78
C PRO A 534 24.16 -26.14 17.01
N VAL A 535 23.81 -25.28 16.05
CA VAL A 535 23.90 -23.81 16.17
C VAL A 535 22.75 -23.32 17.04
N ILE A 536 21.52 -23.75 16.72
CA ILE A 536 20.34 -23.50 17.55
C ILE A 536 20.02 -24.76 18.35
N ASP A 537 19.98 -24.61 19.68
CA ASP A 537 19.67 -25.69 20.61
C ASP A 537 18.17 -26.05 20.62
N GLY A 538 17.88 -27.35 20.80
CA GLY A 538 16.53 -27.92 20.83
C GLY A 538 15.95 -28.19 19.43
N GLN A 539 15.13 -29.25 19.30
CA GLN A 539 14.37 -29.47 18.07
C GLN A 539 13.30 -28.39 17.92
N ARG A 540 13.19 -27.80 16.73
CA ARG A 540 12.08 -26.89 16.44
C ARG A 540 10.82 -27.66 16.09
N GLY A 541 9.67 -27.12 16.52
CA GLY A 541 8.38 -27.54 15.99
C GLY A 541 8.30 -27.26 14.48
N MET A 542 7.37 -27.93 13.80
CA MET A 542 7.06 -27.59 12.41
C MET A 542 6.43 -26.18 12.38
N ASN A 543 6.86 -25.35 11.43
CA ASN A 543 6.29 -24.03 11.12
C ASN A 543 6.37 -23.01 12.28
N VAL A 544 7.59 -22.77 12.79
CA VAL A 544 7.81 -21.69 13.77
C VAL A 544 7.80 -20.35 13.06
N ALA A 545 7.26 -19.30 13.67
CA ALA A 545 7.37 -17.94 13.13
C ALA A 545 8.85 -17.60 12.85
N GLU A 546 9.20 -17.22 11.62
CA GLU A 546 10.58 -16.86 11.28
C GLU A 546 11.14 -15.71 12.15
N HIS A 547 10.35 -14.80 12.72
CA HIS A 547 10.85 -13.80 13.69
C HIS A 547 11.43 -14.48 14.94
N ASP A 548 10.72 -15.47 15.50
CA ASP A 548 11.22 -16.27 16.61
C ASP A 548 12.42 -17.13 16.17
N PHE A 549 12.52 -17.45 14.88
CA PHE A 549 13.72 -18.03 14.30
C PHE A 549 14.89 -17.08 14.32
N LEU A 550 14.77 -15.90 13.72
CA LEU A 550 15.80 -14.88 13.61
C LEU A 550 16.26 -14.40 14.98
N THR A 551 15.36 -14.16 15.94
CA THR A 551 15.70 -13.76 17.32
C THR A 551 16.57 -14.82 18.02
N LYS A 552 16.20 -16.10 17.89
CA LYS A 552 16.99 -17.20 18.46
C LYS A 552 18.28 -17.44 17.70
N LEU A 553 18.28 -17.25 16.39
CA LEU A 553 19.48 -17.35 15.55
C LEU A 553 20.49 -16.28 15.96
N SER A 554 20.06 -15.03 16.12
CA SER A 554 20.89 -13.93 16.63
C SER A 554 21.52 -14.30 17.98
N GLY A 555 20.69 -14.71 18.94
CA GLY A 555 21.20 -15.10 20.27
C GLY A 555 22.15 -16.30 20.24
N ALA A 556 21.95 -17.25 19.32
CA ALA A 556 22.86 -18.37 19.12
C ALA A 556 24.20 -17.91 18.53
N LEU A 557 24.18 -17.02 17.53
CA LEU A 557 25.39 -16.49 16.88
C LEU A 557 26.22 -15.62 17.83
N ASP A 558 25.58 -14.84 18.72
CA ASP A 558 26.27 -14.10 19.79
C ASP A 558 27.02 -15.05 20.74
N GLY A 559 26.40 -16.20 21.06
CA GLY A 559 27.01 -17.26 21.86
C GLY A 559 28.20 -17.95 21.17
N VAL A 560 28.20 -17.96 19.84
CA VAL A 560 29.28 -18.55 19.03
C VAL A 560 30.47 -17.61 18.95
N ALA A 561 30.23 -16.31 18.70
CA ALA A 561 31.26 -15.28 18.66
C ALA A 561 32.05 -15.19 19.98
N SER A 562 31.39 -15.49 21.11
CA SER A 562 32.01 -15.53 22.44
C SER A 562 32.71 -16.85 22.80
N GLY A 563 32.48 -17.93 22.03
CA GLY A 563 32.89 -19.31 22.36
C GLY A 563 33.96 -19.95 21.46
N ASN A 564 34.42 -19.26 20.41
CA ASN A 564 35.46 -19.73 19.48
C ASN A 564 35.14 -21.09 18.80
N ARG A 565 33.88 -21.31 18.41
CA ARG A 565 33.47 -22.51 17.64
C ARG A 565 33.54 -22.20 16.14
N PRO A 566 34.12 -23.08 15.29
CA PRO A 566 34.08 -22.89 13.85
C PRO A 566 32.65 -23.10 13.34
N ILE A 567 32.07 -22.06 12.74
CA ILE A 567 30.77 -22.11 12.08
C ILE A 567 30.91 -21.60 10.66
N VAL A 568 30.34 -22.35 9.74
CA VAL A 568 30.20 -21.97 8.33
C VAL A 568 28.71 -21.92 8.00
N SER A 569 28.32 -20.95 7.20
CA SER A 569 26.94 -20.70 6.79
C SER A 569 26.84 -20.40 5.29
N ARG A 570 25.69 -20.75 4.71
CA ARG A 570 25.34 -20.43 3.33
C ARG A 570 23.84 -20.18 3.24
N ILE A 571 23.47 -19.16 2.45
CA ILE A 571 22.08 -18.85 2.12
C ILE A 571 21.88 -19.08 0.62
N ALA A 572 20.84 -19.81 0.25
CA ALA A 572 20.35 -19.94 -1.12
C ALA A 572 18.94 -19.36 -1.22
N MET A 573 18.69 -18.56 -2.25
CA MET A 573 17.38 -17.98 -2.50
C MET A 573 16.54 -18.87 -3.40
N VAL A 574 15.25 -18.92 -3.11
CA VAL A 574 14.24 -19.62 -3.90
C VAL A 574 13.14 -18.63 -4.22
N GLN A 575 12.59 -18.69 -5.43
CA GLN A 575 11.39 -17.95 -5.80
C GLN A 575 10.30 -18.97 -6.08
N VAL A 576 9.26 -19.02 -5.23
CA VAL A 576 8.10 -19.87 -5.44
C VAL A 576 7.00 -19.08 -6.13
N MET A 577 6.50 -19.59 -7.24
CA MET A 577 5.66 -18.86 -8.16
C MET A 577 4.35 -19.60 -8.34
N GLY A 578 3.26 -18.85 -8.52
CA GLY A 578 2.00 -19.45 -8.92
C GLY A 578 2.11 -20.12 -10.29
N ALA A 579 1.09 -20.85 -10.69
CA ALA A 579 0.99 -21.43 -12.04
C ALA A 579 0.89 -20.36 -13.17
N GLU A 580 1.05 -19.07 -12.85
CA GLU A 580 0.63 -17.90 -13.65
C GLU A 580 1.79 -17.11 -14.28
N LEU A 581 2.99 -17.68 -14.40
CA LEU A 581 4.02 -17.11 -15.27
C LEU A 581 3.76 -17.31 -16.78
N ASP A 582 2.75 -18.11 -17.11
CA ASP A 582 2.27 -18.33 -18.47
C ASP A 582 1.87 -17.02 -19.17
N ALA A 583 1.45 -15.96 -18.46
CA ALA A 583 1.09 -14.71 -19.12
C ALA A 583 2.30 -14.16 -19.88
N ILE A 584 3.46 -13.97 -19.24
CA ILE A 584 4.62 -13.35 -19.89
C ILE A 584 5.36 -14.32 -20.81
N GLU A 585 5.44 -15.62 -20.47
CA GLU A 585 6.05 -16.62 -21.37
C GLU A 585 5.21 -16.88 -22.63
N ASN A 586 3.89 -16.65 -22.61
CA ASN A 586 3.02 -16.67 -23.79
C ASN A 586 2.86 -15.28 -24.45
N GLY A 587 3.56 -14.26 -23.95
CA GLY A 587 3.59 -12.89 -24.47
C GLY A 587 2.52 -11.95 -23.91
N TRP A 588 1.65 -12.37 -23.01
CA TRP A 588 0.55 -11.58 -22.45
C TRP A 588 0.96 -10.67 -21.29
N LEU A 589 0.48 -9.41 -21.33
CA LEU A 589 0.65 -8.42 -20.25
C LEU A 589 -0.29 -8.63 -19.05
N ILE A 590 -1.34 -9.45 -19.23
CA ILE A 590 -2.39 -9.73 -18.23
C ILE A 590 -2.76 -11.23 -18.25
N THR A 591 -3.28 -11.77 -17.15
CA THR A 591 -3.63 -13.20 -17.03
C THR A 591 -4.91 -13.57 -17.79
N ALA A 592 -5.11 -14.86 -18.05
CA ALA A 592 -6.33 -15.37 -18.67
C ALA A 592 -7.59 -15.12 -17.82
N GLU A 593 -7.45 -15.14 -16.49
CA GLU A 593 -8.52 -14.82 -15.54
C GLU A 593 -8.86 -13.33 -15.57
N GLU A 594 -7.86 -12.44 -15.58
CA GLU A 594 -8.03 -10.98 -15.76
C GLU A 594 -8.76 -10.65 -17.07
N ALA A 595 -8.48 -11.41 -18.14
CA ALA A 595 -9.16 -11.30 -19.43
C ALA A 595 -10.62 -11.85 -19.41
N GLU A 596 -10.88 -12.93 -18.67
CA GLU A 596 -12.22 -13.51 -18.53
C GLU A 596 -13.15 -12.59 -17.71
N ILE A 597 -12.63 -11.96 -16.64
CA ILE A 597 -13.34 -10.93 -15.86
C ILE A 597 -13.83 -9.83 -16.80
N PHE A 598 -12.99 -9.38 -17.73
CA PHE A 598 -13.36 -8.37 -18.71
C PHE A 598 -14.45 -8.84 -19.69
N ARG A 599 -14.30 -10.05 -20.25
CA ARG A 599 -15.33 -10.65 -21.14
C ARG A 599 -16.68 -10.79 -20.44
N SER A 600 -16.67 -11.10 -19.14
CA SER A 600 -17.90 -11.21 -18.34
C SER A 600 -18.60 -9.87 -18.06
N LEU A 601 -17.85 -8.76 -18.16
CA LEU A 601 -18.32 -7.39 -17.90
C LEU A 601 -18.72 -6.62 -19.18
N GLN A 602 -18.39 -7.14 -20.36
CA GLN A 602 -18.78 -6.57 -21.67
C GLN A 602 -20.24 -6.90 -22.06
N GLY A 603 -21.19 -6.39 -21.29
CA GLY A 603 -22.61 -6.31 -21.70
C GLY A 603 -22.92 -5.17 -22.70
N ALA A 604 -21.91 -4.45 -23.17
CA ALA A 604 -22.05 -3.38 -24.16
C ALA A 604 -20.78 -3.34 -25.01
N ASP A 605 -20.95 -3.27 -26.34
CA ASP A 605 -19.85 -3.05 -27.28
C ASP A 605 -19.00 -1.85 -26.84
N PRO A 606 -17.67 -1.97 -26.77
CA PRO A 606 -16.82 -0.81 -26.55
C PRO A 606 -16.99 0.17 -27.73
N PRO A 607 -16.98 1.50 -27.48
CA PRO A 607 -16.96 2.48 -28.56
C PRO A 607 -15.81 2.20 -29.55
N ASP A 608 -16.04 2.47 -30.82
CA ASP A 608 -15.05 2.33 -31.88
C ASP A 608 -13.91 3.36 -31.65
N PHE A 609 -12.75 2.89 -31.17
CA PHE A 609 -11.64 3.74 -30.67
C PHE A 609 -10.45 3.86 -31.61
N ALA A 610 -10.63 3.57 -32.91
CA ALA A 610 -9.65 3.97 -33.90
C ALA A 610 -9.51 5.50 -33.87
N SER A 611 -8.41 6.00 -33.29
CA SER A 611 -7.94 7.40 -33.23
C SER A 611 -8.22 8.24 -31.96
N MET A 612 -8.17 7.70 -30.74
CA MET A 612 -8.02 8.58 -29.57
C MET A 612 -6.54 8.95 -29.33
N PRO A 613 -6.19 10.25 -29.25
CA PRO A 613 -4.85 10.65 -28.84
C PRO A 613 -4.61 10.23 -27.38
N VAL A 614 -3.36 9.88 -27.06
CA VAL A 614 -2.88 9.74 -25.67
C VAL A 614 -3.39 10.95 -24.90
N LYS A 615 -4.25 10.73 -23.91
CA LYS A 615 -4.72 11.80 -23.05
C LYS A 615 -3.64 11.97 -21.99
N GLU A 616 -2.60 12.75 -22.30
CA GLU A 616 -1.64 13.19 -21.28
C GLU A 616 -2.43 13.89 -20.18
N ILE A 617 -2.49 13.28 -19.00
CA ILE A 617 -2.97 13.95 -17.80
C ILE A 617 -1.78 14.79 -17.32
N VAL A 618 -1.65 15.98 -17.90
CA VAL A 618 -0.57 16.92 -17.57
C VAL A 618 -0.89 17.56 -16.21
N GLU A 619 -0.39 16.97 -15.12
CA GLU A 619 -0.41 17.57 -13.79
C GLU A 619 0.50 18.83 -13.73
N PRO A 620 0.27 19.78 -12.81
CA PRO A 620 1.18 20.92 -12.60
C PRO A 620 2.55 20.41 -12.13
N GLY A 621 3.60 20.60 -12.94
CA GLY A 621 4.92 20.04 -12.66
C GLY A 621 5.21 18.71 -13.36
N SER A 622 4.34 18.22 -14.25
CA SER A 622 4.64 17.05 -15.09
C SER A 622 5.69 17.34 -16.18
N PHE A 623 6.30 16.29 -16.72
CA PHE A 623 7.23 16.30 -17.85
C PHE A 623 6.67 15.39 -18.97
N PRO A 624 7.02 15.67 -20.25
CA PRO A 624 6.44 14.93 -21.36
C PRO A 624 6.96 13.49 -21.39
N VAL A 625 6.05 12.56 -21.70
CA VAL A 625 6.37 11.15 -21.95
C VAL A 625 5.84 10.77 -23.31
N THR A 626 6.73 10.34 -24.20
CA THR A 626 6.35 9.90 -25.54
C THR A 626 6.20 8.39 -25.57
N LEU A 627 5.02 7.90 -25.92
CA LEU A 627 4.79 6.49 -26.21
C LEU A 627 4.98 6.23 -27.71
N LEU A 628 5.93 5.37 -28.05
CA LEU A 628 6.20 4.89 -29.39
C LEU A 628 5.93 3.38 -29.46
N GLN A 629 5.29 2.93 -30.53
CA GLN A 629 5.13 1.50 -30.81
C GLN A 629 6.04 1.12 -31.99
N HIS A 630 6.95 0.17 -31.78
CA HIS A 630 7.89 -0.28 -32.82
C HIS A 630 8.03 -1.81 -32.81
N ASP A 631 7.67 -2.47 -33.91
CA ASP A 631 7.84 -3.92 -34.10
C ASP A 631 7.36 -4.78 -32.91
N ASN A 632 6.11 -4.56 -32.45
CA ASN A 632 5.48 -5.17 -31.27
C ASN A 632 6.12 -4.83 -29.90
N ASN A 633 6.98 -3.82 -29.83
CA ASN A 633 7.50 -3.28 -28.59
C ASN A 633 6.79 -1.96 -28.23
N LEU A 634 6.60 -1.70 -26.93
CA LEU A 634 6.21 -0.39 -26.42
C LEU A 634 7.46 0.31 -25.93
N VAL A 635 7.75 1.47 -26.48
CA VAL A 635 8.88 2.30 -26.06
C VAL A 635 8.31 3.58 -25.45
N PHE A 636 8.69 3.87 -24.21
CA PHE A 636 8.35 5.09 -23.52
C PHE A 636 9.61 5.94 -23.41
N GLU A 637 9.58 7.18 -23.92
CA GLU A 637 10.72 8.10 -23.91
C GLU A 637 10.38 9.35 -23.09
N LEU A 638 11.29 9.78 -22.21
CA LEU A 638 11.12 10.95 -21.33
C LEU A 638 11.74 12.24 -21.86
N GLY A 639 12.17 12.24 -23.13
CA GLY A 639 12.97 13.33 -23.69
C GLY A 639 14.30 13.47 -22.96
N ASP A 640 14.57 14.65 -22.39
CA ASP A 640 15.80 14.97 -21.67
C ASP A 640 15.80 14.54 -20.19
N ASN A 641 14.73 13.90 -19.69
CA ASN A 641 14.62 13.45 -18.29
C ASN A 641 15.01 11.97 -18.13
N THR A 642 15.40 11.57 -16.92
CA THR A 642 15.70 10.17 -16.55
C THR A 642 14.66 9.61 -15.58
N PHE A 643 14.38 8.30 -15.68
CA PHE A 643 13.46 7.58 -14.80
C PHE A 643 14.10 7.33 -13.41
N SER A 644 13.40 7.63 -12.32
CA SER A 644 13.77 7.24 -10.95
C SER A 644 12.88 6.11 -10.42
N ASN A 645 11.58 6.17 -10.71
CA ASN A 645 10.62 5.13 -10.35
C ASN A 645 9.56 4.99 -11.43
N VAL A 646 9.10 3.77 -11.69
CA VAL A 646 8.04 3.50 -12.65
C VAL A 646 7.08 2.47 -12.08
N THR A 647 5.81 2.82 -12.10
CA THR A 647 4.71 1.89 -11.81
C THR A 647 3.92 1.68 -13.10
N PHE A 648 3.73 0.42 -13.48
CA PHE A 648 2.92 0.03 -14.61
C PHE A 648 1.69 -0.71 -14.11
N ALA A 649 0.52 -0.09 -14.30
CA ALA A 649 -0.74 -0.63 -13.84
C ALA A 649 -1.67 -0.94 -15.01
N TYR A 650 -2.37 -2.06 -14.90
CA TYR A 650 -3.49 -2.41 -15.76
C TYR A 650 -4.79 -1.87 -15.18
N ARG A 651 -5.54 -1.08 -15.95
CA ARG A 651 -6.81 -0.50 -15.53
C ARG A 651 -7.94 -1.50 -15.78
N SER A 652 -8.31 -2.20 -14.72
CA SER A 652 -9.43 -3.14 -14.69
C SER A 652 -10.74 -2.43 -14.30
N PRO A 653 -11.92 -3.08 -14.48
CA PRO A 653 -13.18 -2.57 -13.96
C PRO A 653 -13.29 -2.49 -12.43
N ILE A 654 -12.33 -3.08 -11.69
CA ILE A 654 -12.30 -3.08 -10.23
C ILE A 654 -11.21 -2.15 -9.65
N GLY A 655 -10.46 -1.45 -10.50
CA GLY A 655 -9.39 -0.52 -10.13
C GLY A 655 -8.11 -0.71 -10.93
N LEU A 656 -7.07 0.04 -10.60
CA LEU A 656 -5.72 -0.19 -11.12
C LEU A 656 -5.11 -1.42 -10.44
N ILE A 657 -4.71 -2.39 -11.26
CA ILE A 657 -3.96 -3.58 -10.83
C ILE A 657 -2.49 -3.30 -11.16
N ASP A 658 -1.65 -3.21 -10.15
CA ASP A 658 -0.21 -3.06 -10.34
C ASP A 658 0.38 -4.35 -10.95
N ILE A 659 1.00 -4.21 -12.13
CA ILE A 659 1.66 -5.30 -12.84
C ILE A 659 3.16 -5.03 -13.04
N THR A 660 3.72 -4.06 -12.30
CA THR A 660 5.13 -3.62 -12.41
C THR A 660 6.08 -4.80 -12.24
N SER A 661 5.90 -5.58 -11.17
CA SER A 661 6.73 -6.76 -10.86
C SER A 661 6.70 -7.85 -11.93
N ARG A 662 5.63 -7.92 -12.72
CA ARG A 662 5.53 -8.84 -13.87
C ARG A 662 6.47 -8.34 -14.98
N LEU A 663 6.45 -7.04 -15.24
CA LEU A 663 7.20 -6.39 -16.32
C LEU A 663 8.68 -6.19 -16.00
N GLU A 664 9.08 -6.10 -14.73
CA GLU A 664 10.47 -5.99 -14.28
C GLU A 664 11.40 -7.03 -14.93
N SER A 665 10.88 -8.23 -15.23
CA SER A 665 11.66 -9.31 -15.83
C SER A 665 11.91 -9.19 -17.34
N VAL A 666 11.15 -8.33 -18.04
CA VAL A 666 11.17 -8.22 -19.51
C VAL A 666 11.46 -6.80 -20.01
N VAL A 667 11.25 -5.79 -19.19
CA VAL A 667 11.48 -4.39 -19.57
C VAL A 667 12.97 -4.11 -19.73
N GLN A 668 13.34 -3.44 -20.82
CA GLN A 668 14.68 -2.94 -21.07
C GLN A 668 14.75 -1.44 -20.78
N TRP A 669 15.74 -1.04 -19.97
CA TRP A 669 15.93 0.33 -19.52
C TRP A 669 17.24 0.91 -20.04
N ASN A 670 17.22 2.18 -20.48
CA ASN A 670 18.45 2.89 -20.84
C ASN A 670 18.54 4.31 -20.23
N GLY A 671 17.83 4.54 -19.12
CA GLY A 671 17.84 5.78 -18.35
C GLY A 671 16.79 6.80 -18.80
N SER A 672 16.68 7.08 -20.09
CA SER A 672 15.69 8.03 -20.65
C SER A 672 14.58 7.36 -21.47
N SER A 673 14.69 6.05 -21.73
CA SER A 673 13.63 5.26 -22.33
C SER A 673 13.44 3.89 -21.66
N MET A 674 12.19 3.44 -21.69
CA MET A 674 11.73 2.13 -21.21
C MET A 674 11.16 1.36 -22.40
N THR A 675 11.65 0.15 -22.67
CA THR A 675 11.14 -0.71 -23.75
C THR A 675 10.52 -1.98 -23.19
N ILE A 676 9.24 -2.21 -23.49
CA ILE A 676 8.52 -3.46 -23.21
C ILE A 676 8.56 -4.30 -24.48
N PRO A 677 9.25 -5.45 -24.49
CA PRO A 677 9.35 -6.30 -25.67
C PRO A 677 8.04 -7.03 -25.98
N GLU A 678 7.87 -7.43 -27.25
CA GLU A 678 6.84 -8.30 -27.83
C GLU A 678 5.69 -8.72 -26.88
N TYR A 679 4.54 -8.05 -27.01
CA TYR A 679 3.34 -8.30 -26.21
C TYR A 679 2.16 -8.82 -27.07
N ASN A 680 1.38 -9.72 -26.50
CA ASN A 680 0.16 -10.34 -27.02
C ASN A 680 -0.97 -10.05 -26.04
N LEU A 681 -1.85 -9.13 -26.39
CA LEU A 681 -3.06 -8.92 -25.58
C LEU A 681 -4.15 -9.91 -26.00
N PRO A 682 -4.99 -10.36 -25.05
CA PRO A 682 -6.25 -11.00 -25.41
C PRO A 682 -7.08 -10.08 -26.32
N GLU A 683 -8.03 -10.67 -27.05
CA GLU A 683 -8.97 -9.92 -27.88
C GLU A 683 -9.72 -8.87 -27.03
N GLY A 684 -9.55 -7.60 -27.37
CA GLY A 684 -10.15 -6.49 -26.63
C GLY A 684 -9.24 -5.26 -26.59
N ALA A 685 -9.81 -4.17 -26.05
CA ALA A 685 -9.07 -2.95 -25.75
C ALA A 685 -8.73 -2.92 -24.25
N HIS A 686 -7.44 -2.81 -23.94
CA HIS A 686 -6.88 -2.87 -22.60
C HIS A 686 -6.31 -1.51 -22.23
N ARG A 687 -6.73 -0.98 -21.08
CA ARG A 687 -6.24 0.30 -20.58
C ARG A 687 -5.10 0.06 -19.61
N PHE A 688 -4.05 0.84 -19.77
CA PHE A 688 -2.88 0.83 -18.92
C PHE A 688 -2.61 2.24 -18.42
N ARG A 689 -2.00 2.31 -17.25
CA ARG A 689 -1.48 3.52 -16.65
C ARG A 689 -0.01 3.31 -16.35
N LEU A 690 0.81 4.23 -16.82
CA LEU A 690 2.20 4.33 -16.46
C LEU A 690 2.36 5.55 -15.55
N ASP A 691 2.74 5.34 -14.31
CA ASP A 691 3.17 6.41 -13.42
C ASP A 691 4.70 6.43 -13.44
N VAL A 692 5.26 7.59 -13.77
CA VAL A 692 6.70 7.80 -13.88
C VAL A 692 7.13 8.91 -12.96
N GLU A 693 8.18 8.67 -12.20
CA GLU A 693 8.91 9.68 -11.44
C GLU A 693 10.28 9.90 -12.09
N ASN A 694 10.72 11.15 -12.16
CA ASN A 694 12.08 11.48 -12.59
C ASN A 694 13.02 11.68 -11.38
N GLU A 695 14.32 11.78 -11.63
CA GLU A 695 15.32 12.01 -10.56
C GLU A 695 15.10 13.31 -9.76
N ASP A 696 14.40 14.30 -10.33
CA ASP A 696 14.05 15.56 -9.64
C ASP A 696 12.81 15.42 -8.72
N GLY A 697 12.26 14.22 -8.56
CA GLY A 697 11.07 13.96 -7.75
C GLY A 697 9.78 14.51 -8.36
N ARG A 698 9.77 14.81 -9.67
CA ARG A 698 8.56 15.18 -10.42
C ARG A 698 7.92 13.89 -10.92
N SER A 699 6.59 13.84 -10.91
CA SER A 699 5.85 12.69 -11.42
C SER A 699 5.00 13.05 -12.63
N THR A 700 4.75 12.07 -13.49
CA THR A 700 3.88 12.17 -14.65
C THR A 700 3.15 10.85 -14.84
N ALA A 701 1.86 10.92 -15.15
CA ALA A 701 1.02 9.75 -15.36
C ALA A 701 0.53 9.71 -16.81
N VAL A 702 0.79 8.60 -17.49
CA VAL A 702 0.37 8.37 -18.87
C VAL A 702 -0.65 7.25 -18.87
N GLU A 703 -1.89 7.56 -19.21
CA GLU A 703 -2.89 6.55 -19.52
C GLU A 703 -2.94 6.30 -21.03
N PHE A 704 -2.88 5.03 -21.42
CA PHE A 704 -2.94 4.62 -22.82
C PHE A 704 -3.75 3.33 -22.98
N THR A 705 -4.20 3.08 -24.20
CA THR A 705 -4.97 1.89 -24.53
C THR A 705 -4.21 1.09 -25.57
N LEU A 706 -4.10 -0.21 -25.34
CA LEU A 706 -3.55 -1.17 -26.29
C LEU A 706 -4.66 -2.12 -26.73
N ALA A 707 -4.67 -2.47 -28.00
CA ALA A 707 -5.53 -3.51 -28.55
C ALA A 707 -4.66 -4.49 -29.33
N GLN A 708 -5.16 -5.72 -29.48
CA GLN A 708 -4.51 -6.77 -30.26
C GLN A 708 -4.35 -6.39 -31.74
#